data_AF-A0A9Q0JN18-F1
#
_entry.id   AF-A0A9Q0JN18-F1
#
_cell.length_a   1.000
_cell.length_b   1.000
_cell.length_c   1.000
_cell.angle_alpha   90.00
_cell.angle_beta   90.00
_cell.angle_gamma   90.00
#
_symmetry.space_group_name_H-M   'P 1'
#
loop_
_entity.id
_entity.type
_entity.pdbx_description
1 polymer ?
#
loop_
_entity_poly.entity_id
_entity_poly.type
_entity_poly.pdbx_seq_one_letter_code
_entity_poly.pdbx_strand_id
1 'polypeptide(L)'
;MHNRLKTMVNQNRTWPSISYTGAWLVFLFSLCYILPNPVMGTQQKLRFGAEGEFKILQVADMHYGTGSDTGCLDVLPTQKPCSDLNTTAFLDRMIRAEKPNLIVFTGDNIYGRDAKEPTISMDAAFRPAITSGIPWVAILGNHDQESSLSREEVMKYIVGLKNTLSKVNPPEAKRIDGFGNNNLEIGGVKGSKFQNKSVLNLYFLDSGDYPSFPLIPGYDWIKGSQQNWFKKTSEKLQKAYMSDPEAQKGPAPGLVYFHIPLPEFRKIDASSYIGQKQEVVGAPIWNSGFFKTISNSGDVRAVFVGHDHVNDFCGNMGGIELCYAGGFGYHAYGKAGWSRRARVVVASLEKTKEGDWGAVESIKTWKRLDDEQLTTIDSQILWSKSSAGPGPPSPRYNPIVQRLINKESRTCLPLPRLLGVLLALCVLVPEFVLGVKQELRFGRTGEFKILQVADMHYADGKTTGCLDVFPSQMPTCSDLNTTAFVKRMIQAEKPDFIVFTGDNIYAFDCTDAAKSLDAAFAPAIASKIPWAAVLGNHDQESTLSREGVMKHIVGLKNTLSQLNPVEAHVIDGFGNYNLEIGGVKGSEFENKSVLNLYFLDSGDYSTVPSIPGYGWIKPSQQFWFQRTSAKLRRAYMSKPFAQRGPAPGLAYFHIPLPEFASFDSSNFTGVKQEGISSASVNSGFFTTMVEAGDVKAAFTGHDHLNDFCGELTGIKLCYAGGFGYHAYGKAGWDRRARVVVASLEKTEKGGWGAVKSIKTWKRLDDKQLTAIDGMVGGA
;
A
#
# COMPACT_ATOMS: atom_id res chain seq x y z
N MET A 1 26.28 45.15 -11.68
CA MET A 1 26.37 46.62 -11.79
C MET A 1 26.27 47.02 -13.26
N HIS A 2 25.70 48.18 -13.56
CA HIS A 2 25.59 48.74 -14.90
C HIS A 2 26.58 49.92 -15.05
N ASN A 3 26.96 50.27 -16.29
CA ASN A 3 27.82 51.44 -16.67
C ASN A 3 29.30 51.32 -16.22
N ARG A 4 30.34 51.58 -17.05
CA ARG A 4 30.57 52.32 -18.33
C ARG A 4 31.85 51.71 -19.02
N LEU A 5 32.45 52.11 -20.16
CA LEU A 5 32.31 53.23 -21.13
C LEU A 5 32.91 52.84 -22.52
N LYS A 6 32.15 53.00 -23.63
CA LYS A 6 32.52 53.40 -25.03
C LYS A 6 33.81 52.91 -25.79
N THR A 7 33.55 52.40 -27.01
CA THR A 7 34.20 52.67 -28.35
C THR A 7 35.68 52.25 -28.59
N MET A 8 36.19 51.95 -29.80
CA MET A 8 35.75 52.20 -31.20
C MET A 8 36.52 51.32 -32.25
N VAL A 9 36.04 51.24 -33.52
CA VAL A 9 36.76 50.85 -34.79
C VAL A 9 37.33 49.40 -34.86
N ASN A 10 36.84 48.44 -35.67
CA ASN A 10 36.64 48.32 -37.14
C ASN A 10 37.92 47.99 -37.96
N GLN A 11 38.09 46.74 -38.44
CA GLN A 11 38.36 46.37 -39.86
C GLN A 11 38.85 44.91 -40.07
N ASN A 12 38.25 44.27 -41.09
CA ASN A 12 38.64 43.10 -41.90
C ASN A 12 40.09 42.57 -41.86
N ARG A 13 40.26 41.22 -41.88
CA ARG A 13 40.68 40.47 -43.10
C ARG A 13 40.74 38.92 -42.96
N THR A 14 40.03 38.25 -43.87
CA THR A 14 40.36 37.01 -44.63
C THR A 14 41.03 35.79 -43.97
N TRP A 15 40.31 34.66 -44.01
CA TRP A 15 40.81 33.27 -44.17
C TRP A 15 41.50 33.11 -45.56
N PRO A 16 42.48 32.19 -45.79
CA PRO A 16 42.23 30.73 -45.90
C PRO A 16 43.42 29.81 -45.41
N SER A 17 43.21 28.61 -44.85
CA SER A 17 43.10 27.25 -45.48
C SER A 17 44.34 26.35 -45.31
N ILE A 18 44.11 25.05 -45.01
CA ILE A 18 44.99 23.87 -45.30
C ILE A 18 46.33 23.82 -44.54
N SER A 19 46.87 22.73 -44.00
CA SER A 19 46.43 21.52 -43.27
C SER A 19 47.64 20.54 -43.27
N TYR A 20 47.86 19.80 -42.19
CA TYR A 20 48.87 18.74 -42.01
C TYR A 20 50.37 19.16 -42.00
N THR A 21 51.07 18.85 -40.89
CA THR A 21 52.04 17.74 -40.80
C THR A 21 52.67 17.65 -39.40
N GLY A 22 53.08 16.43 -39.02
CA GLY A 22 54.27 16.19 -38.19
C GLY A 22 54.27 16.63 -36.71
N ALA A 23 53.88 15.73 -35.81
CA ALA A 23 54.27 15.83 -34.41
C ALA A 23 55.71 15.34 -34.21
N TRP A 24 56.60 16.17 -33.63
CA TRP A 24 57.81 15.70 -32.94
C TRP A 24 58.11 16.57 -31.71
N LEU A 25 58.46 15.87 -30.63
CA LEU A 25 58.87 16.33 -29.30
C LEU A 25 59.73 17.60 -29.26
N VAL A 26 59.49 18.48 -28.27
CA VAL A 26 60.26 18.58 -26.99
C VAL A 26 59.59 19.66 -26.10
N PHE A 27 59.21 19.30 -24.87
CA PHE A 27 59.43 20.06 -23.61
C PHE A 27 58.65 19.40 -22.46
N LEU A 28 59.15 18.25 -22.01
CA LEU A 28 58.81 17.69 -20.70
C LEU A 28 59.73 18.34 -19.67
N PHE A 29 59.19 19.18 -18.78
CA PHE A 29 59.50 19.24 -17.33
C PHE A 29 58.71 20.38 -16.68
N SER A 30 58.03 20.05 -15.57
CA SER A 30 57.21 20.92 -14.68
C SER A 30 55.70 20.97 -14.95
N LEU A 31 54.97 19.97 -14.44
CA LEU A 31 53.97 20.18 -13.38
C LEU A 31 53.51 18.83 -12.78
N CYS A 32 54.29 18.28 -11.84
CA CYS A 32 53.78 17.26 -10.93
C CYS A 32 53.00 17.95 -9.80
N TYR A 33 51.72 18.22 -10.02
CA TYR A 33 50.77 18.41 -8.91
C TYR A 33 49.67 17.36 -9.01
N ILE A 34 49.49 16.66 -7.90
CA ILE A 34 48.68 15.46 -7.78
C ILE A 34 47.19 15.86 -7.82
N LEU A 35 46.52 15.53 -8.92
CA LEU A 35 45.08 15.34 -8.89
C LEU A 35 44.82 13.91 -8.40
N PRO A 36 44.07 13.70 -7.30
CA PRO A 36 43.68 12.36 -6.90
C PRO A 36 42.71 11.80 -7.96
N ASN A 37 43.14 10.76 -8.68
CA ASN A 37 42.22 9.99 -9.51
C ASN A 37 41.05 9.51 -8.64
N PRO A 38 39.79 9.70 -9.05
CA PRO A 38 38.67 9.10 -8.34
C PRO A 38 38.82 7.59 -8.44
N VAL A 39 39.13 6.94 -7.31
CA VAL A 39 39.14 5.49 -7.21
C VAL A 39 37.70 5.03 -7.39
N MET A 40 37.36 4.64 -8.60
CA MET A 40 36.06 4.08 -8.95
C MET A 40 35.97 2.66 -8.38
N GLY A 41 35.77 2.60 -7.06
CA GLY A 41 35.74 1.36 -6.29
C GLY A 41 34.65 0.43 -6.80
N THR A 42 35.03 -0.77 -7.20
CA THR A 42 34.07 -1.82 -7.55
C THR A 42 33.21 -2.14 -6.33
N GLN A 43 31.93 -1.77 -6.38
CA GLN A 43 30.99 -2.01 -5.28
C GLN A 43 31.02 -3.49 -4.88
N GLN A 44 31.40 -3.77 -3.64
CA GLN A 44 31.62 -5.14 -3.17
C GLN A 44 30.29 -5.89 -3.11
N LYS A 45 30.05 -6.78 -4.08
CA LYS A 45 28.84 -7.61 -4.13
C LYS A 45 28.84 -8.59 -2.95
N LEU A 46 27.90 -8.35 -2.02
CA LEU A 46 27.64 -9.20 -0.87
C LEU A 46 27.33 -10.63 -1.30
N ARG A 47 27.79 -11.61 -0.51
CA ARG A 47 27.62 -13.03 -0.79
C ARG A 47 27.76 -13.89 0.46
N PHE A 48 27.18 -15.07 0.42
CA PHE A 48 27.41 -16.14 1.41
C PHE A 48 28.89 -16.55 1.47
N GLY A 49 29.36 -16.88 2.68
CA GLY A 49 30.71 -17.35 2.94
C GLY A 49 31.00 -18.75 2.38
N ALA A 50 32.24 -19.21 2.48
CA ALA A 50 32.65 -20.53 1.99
C ALA A 50 31.88 -21.69 2.65
N GLU A 51 31.47 -21.49 3.90
CA GLU A 51 30.67 -22.40 4.74
C GLU A 51 29.16 -22.32 4.45
N GLY A 52 28.73 -21.53 3.45
CA GLY A 52 27.32 -21.42 3.07
C GLY A 52 26.46 -20.58 4.00
N GLU A 53 27.05 -19.83 4.93
CA GLU A 53 26.34 -18.93 5.84
C GLU A 53 26.47 -17.45 5.46
N PHE A 54 25.47 -16.66 5.83
CA PHE A 54 25.51 -15.20 5.80
C PHE A 54 24.95 -14.65 7.12
N LYS A 55 25.81 -14.01 7.91
CA LYS A 55 25.51 -13.48 9.24
C LYS A 55 25.32 -11.97 9.23
N ILE A 56 24.24 -11.51 9.85
CA ILE A 56 23.87 -10.11 10.02
C ILE A 56 23.86 -9.79 11.53
N LEU A 57 24.50 -8.69 11.92
CA LEU A 57 24.38 -8.09 13.25
C LEU A 57 23.40 -6.92 13.16
N GLN A 58 22.26 -7.00 13.83
CA GLN A 58 21.30 -5.92 13.97
C GLN A 58 21.58 -5.13 15.27
N VAL A 59 21.71 -3.82 15.11
CA VAL A 59 21.88 -2.82 16.17
C VAL A 59 20.71 -1.86 16.07
N ALA A 60 20.02 -1.57 17.17
CA ALA A 60 18.89 -0.63 17.18
C ALA A 60 19.01 0.31 18.36
N ASP A 61 18.51 1.53 18.21
CA ASP A 61 18.25 2.42 19.34
C ASP A 61 19.53 2.68 20.15
N MET A 62 20.56 3.17 19.45
CA MET A 62 21.83 3.55 20.07
C MET A 62 21.70 4.87 20.84
N HIS A 63 20.86 5.78 20.36
CA HIS A 63 20.65 7.11 20.93
C HIS A 63 21.97 7.84 21.21
N TYR A 64 22.97 7.72 20.34
CA TYR A 64 24.29 8.29 20.61
C TYR A 64 24.20 9.83 20.72
N GLY A 65 24.61 10.39 21.85
CA GLY A 65 24.67 11.83 22.08
C GLY A 65 26.06 12.36 21.79
N THR A 66 26.74 12.90 22.80
CA THR A 66 28.05 13.54 22.71
C THR A 66 29.15 12.71 23.40
N GLY A 67 29.12 11.38 23.27
CA GLY A 67 30.25 10.54 23.64
C GLY A 67 30.45 10.43 25.16
N SER A 68 31.60 10.88 25.66
CA SER A 68 31.92 10.91 27.09
C SER A 68 30.99 11.80 27.92
N ASP A 69 30.44 12.84 27.29
CA ASP A 69 29.70 13.91 27.97
C ASP A 69 28.22 13.53 28.17
N THR A 70 27.77 12.48 27.49
CA THR A 70 26.41 11.97 27.53
C THR A 70 26.35 10.75 28.47
N GLY A 71 25.66 10.92 29.60
CA GLY A 71 25.49 9.88 30.61
C GLY A 71 24.42 8.86 30.26
N CYS A 72 24.57 7.63 30.76
CA CYS A 72 23.60 6.56 30.54
C CYS A 72 22.25 6.81 31.22
N LEU A 73 21.18 6.33 30.57
CA LEU A 73 19.85 6.19 31.15
C LEU A 73 19.63 4.74 31.64
N ASP A 74 18.81 4.61 32.68
CA ASP A 74 18.25 3.34 33.19
C ASP A 74 19.25 2.21 33.46
N VAL A 75 20.42 2.58 33.99
CA VAL A 75 21.45 1.64 34.50
C VAL A 75 21.40 1.52 36.03
N LEU A 76 21.90 0.40 36.56
CA LEU A 76 22.10 0.24 38.00
C LEU A 76 23.15 1.23 38.54
N PRO A 77 23.07 1.66 39.81
CA PRO A 77 24.09 2.52 40.42
C PRO A 77 25.51 1.95 40.33
N THR A 78 25.66 0.63 40.39
CA THR A 78 26.93 -0.10 40.25
C THR A 78 27.55 -0.04 38.85
N GLN A 79 26.77 0.38 37.84
CA GLN A 79 27.23 0.54 36.46
C GLN A 79 27.68 1.99 36.16
N LYS A 80 27.65 2.90 37.15
CA LYS A 80 28.08 4.30 37.00
C LYS A 80 29.51 4.49 37.55
N PRO A 81 30.31 5.42 36.98
CA PRO A 81 30.01 6.28 35.82
C PRO A 81 30.03 5.49 34.51
N CYS A 82 29.16 5.88 33.57
CA CYS A 82 29.11 5.32 32.23
C CYS A 82 28.58 6.38 31.25
N SER A 83 28.84 6.17 29.95
CA SER A 83 28.53 7.11 28.88
C SER A 83 28.25 6.39 27.55
N ASP A 84 28.05 7.12 26.46
CA ASP A 84 27.96 6.53 25.11
C ASP A 84 29.21 5.71 24.71
N LEU A 85 30.35 5.91 25.38
CA LEU A 85 31.53 5.08 25.17
C LEU A 85 31.26 3.61 25.49
N ASN A 86 30.37 3.31 26.45
CA ASN A 86 29.88 1.97 26.73
C ASN A 86 29.14 1.36 25.53
N THR A 87 28.31 2.15 24.84
CA THR A 87 27.64 1.74 23.59
C THR A 87 28.67 1.34 22.52
N THR A 88 29.70 2.15 22.28
CA THR A 88 30.76 1.77 21.31
C THR A 88 31.56 0.55 21.76
N ALA A 89 31.85 0.41 23.06
CA ALA A 89 32.57 -0.74 23.58
C ALA A 89 31.78 -2.04 23.42
N PHE A 90 30.46 -2.02 23.66
CA PHE A 90 29.57 -3.14 23.41
C PHE A 90 29.58 -3.54 21.92
N LEU A 91 29.47 -2.57 21.01
CA LEU A 91 29.50 -2.82 19.57
C LEU A 91 30.83 -3.45 19.12
N ASP A 92 31.94 -2.95 19.65
CA ASP A 92 33.27 -3.52 19.46
C ASP A 92 33.37 -4.98 19.96
N ARG A 93 32.77 -5.31 21.12
CA ARG A 93 32.71 -6.69 21.63
C ARG A 93 31.85 -7.58 20.73
N MET A 94 30.68 -7.11 20.32
CA MET A 94 29.76 -7.80 19.42
C MET A 94 30.38 -8.12 18.06
N ILE A 95 31.05 -7.15 17.43
CA ILE A 95 31.74 -7.33 16.15
C ILE A 95 32.83 -8.41 16.26
N ARG A 96 33.64 -8.37 17.32
CA ARG A 96 34.72 -9.37 17.54
C ARG A 96 34.19 -10.78 17.81
N ALA A 97 33.11 -10.89 18.58
CA ALA A 97 32.53 -12.17 18.96
C ALA A 97 31.77 -12.85 17.82
N GLU A 98 30.89 -12.10 17.14
CA GLU A 98 30.00 -12.67 16.12
C GLU A 98 30.61 -12.70 14.71
N LYS A 99 31.55 -11.79 14.39
CA LYS A 99 32.19 -11.66 13.07
C LYS A 99 31.18 -11.60 11.91
N PRO A 100 30.22 -10.65 11.93
CA PRO A 100 29.16 -10.58 10.94
C PRO A 100 29.68 -10.27 9.52
N ASN A 101 28.91 -10.67 8.50
CA ASN A 101 29.15 -10.29 7.10
C ASN A 101 28.56 -8.91 6.78
N LEU A 102 27.57 -8.46 7.56
CA LEU A 102 26.89 -7.17 7.43
C LEU A 102 26.47 -6.67 8.82
N ILE A 103 26.65 -5.39 9.09
CA ILE A 103 26.04 -4.71 10.26
C ILE A 103 24.85 -3.88 9.76
N VAL A 104 23.70 -4.00 10.42
CA VAL A 104 22.47 -3.25 10.12
C VAL A 104 22.10 -2.42 11.33
N PHE A 105 22.06 -1.09 11.17
CA PHE A 105 21.55 -0.17 12.18
C PHE A 105 20.09 0.17 11.86
N THR A 106 19.15 -0.19 12.74
CA THR A 106 17.69 -0.04 12.53
C THR A 106 17.09 1.21 13.18
N GLY A 107 17.74 2.36 12.97
CA GLY A 107 17.26 3.67 13.41
C GLY A 107 17.65 4.05 14.83
N ASP A 108 17.39 5.33 15.15
CA ASP A 108 17.83 6.04 16.35
C ASP A 108 19.29 5.79 16.67
N ASN A 109 20.10 6.08 15.65
CA ASN A 109 21.54 5.99 15.64
C ASN A 109 22.14 7.07 16.55
N ILE A 110 21.60 8.28 16.47
CA ILE A 110 21.89 9.41 17.36
C ILE A 110 20.62 9.87 18.09
N TYR A 111 20.77 10.48 19.26
CA TYR A 111 19.66 11.15 19.93
C TYR A 111 19.72 12.65 19.64
N GLY A 112 18.95 13.12 18.65
CA GLY A 112 19.13 14.46 18.07
C GLY A 112 19.16 15.61 19.08
N ARG A 113 18.43 15.51 20.19
CA ARG A 113 18.38 16.54 21.26
C ARG A 113 19.70 16.68 22.03
N ASP A 114 20.42 15.59 22.25
CA ASP A 114 21.68 15.56 23.01
C ASP A 114 22.92 15.36 22.11
N ALA A 115 22.70 15.11 20.82
CA ALA A 115 23.71 15.15 19.76
C ALA A 115 23.90 16.60 19.26
N LYS A 116 24.63 17.40 20.05
CA LYS A 116 24.88 18.84 19.78
C LYS A 116 25.53 19.10 18.42
N GLU A 117 26.46 18.23 18.03
CA GLU A 117 27.16 18.24 16.75
C GLU A 117 26.91 16.89 16.06
N PRO A 118 25.80 16.74 15.32
CA PRO A 118 25.28 15.42 14.92
C PRO A 118 26.24 14.63 14.02
N THR A 119 27.12 15.30 13.28
CA THR A 119 28.19 14.65 12.50
C THR A 119 29.25 13.99 13.38
N ILE A 120 29.65 14.65 14.48
CA ILE A 120 30.60 14.11 15.46
C ILE A 120 29.97 12.93 16.21
N SER A 121 28.68 13.05 16.57
CA SER A 121 27.89 11.97 17.17
C SER A 121 27.82 10.75 16.25
N MET A 122 27.50 10.93 14.96
CA MET A 122 27.47 9.84 13.97
C MET A 122 28.85 9.22 13.75
N ASP A 123 29.91 10.03 13.63
CA ASP A 123 31.28 9.53 13.49
C ASP A 123 31.67 8.63 14.68
N ALA A 124 31.36 9.05 15.90
CA ALA A 124 31.64 8.28 17.11
C ALA A 124 30.80 6.99 17.19
N ALA A 125 29.50 7.08 16.90
CA ALA A 125 28.55 5.97 16.94
C ALA A 125 28.90 4.86 15.93
N PHE A 126 29.18 5.23 14.67
CA PHE A 126 29.51 4.28 13.61
C PHE A 126 30.99 3.87 13.61
N ARG A 127 31.85 4.50 14.40
CA ARG A 127 33.30 4.23 14.45
C ARG A 127 33.64 2.73 14.52
N PRO A 128 33.05 1.88 15.39
CA PRO A 128 33.38 0.46 15.45
C PRO A 128 33.13 -0.26 14.11
N ALA A 129 32.01 0.02 13.45
CA ALA A 129 31.70 -0.53 12.13
C ALA A 129 32.70 -0.05 11.07
N ILE A 130 32.98 1.26 11.03
CA ILE A 130 33.95 1.87 10.11
C ILE A 130 35.36 1.26 10.27
N THR A 131 35.84 1.11 11.51
CA THR A 131 37.17 0.57 11.82
C THR A 131 37.26 -0.94 11.62
N SER A 132 36.16 -1.68 11.77
CA SER A 132 36.14 -3.14 11.55
C SER A 132 36.39 -3.55 10.09
N GLY A 133 36.14 -2.65 9.13
CA GLY A 133 36.17 -2.97 7.71
C GLY A 133 34.95 -3.76 7.20
N ILE A 134 34.02 -4.15 8.08
CA ILE A 134 32.80 -4.87 7.72
C ILE A 134 31.84 -3.91 7.01
N PRO A 135 31.21 -4.31 5.89
CA PRO A 135 30.15 -3.52 5.27
C PRO A 135 28.99 -3.30 6.23
N TRP A 136 28.41 -2.11 6.22
CA TRP A 136 27.30 -1.78 7.12
C TRP A 136 26.24 -0.93 6.42
N VAL A 137 25.02 -0.91 6.95
CA VAL A 137 23.91 -0.09 6.42
C VAL A 137 23.12 0.47 7.59
N ALA A 138 22.67 1.72 7.47
CA ALA A 138 21.80 2.36 8.44
C ALA A 138 20.52 2.86 7.77
N ILE A 139 19.43 2.73 8.51
CA ILE A 139 18.17 3.46 8.31
C ILE A 139 17.99 4.45 9.45
N LEU A 140 17.02 5.36 9.32
CA LEU A 140 16.74 6.39 10.31
C LEU A 140 15.55 6.03 11.19
N GLY A 141 15.62 6.41 12.46
CA GLY A 141 14.49 6.42 13.38
C GLY A 141 13.87 7.80 13.53
N ASN A 142 13.00 7.99 14.53
CA ASN A 142 12.32 9.28 14.73
C ASN A 142 13.20 10.33 15.43
N HIS A 143 14.21 9.94 16.20
CA HIS A 143 15.10 10.85 16.93
C HIS A 143 16.34 11.30 16.14
N ASP A 144 16.70 10.60 15.06
CA ASP A 144 17.90 10.90 14.26
C ASP A 144 17.93 12.33 13.65
N GLN A 145 16.77 12.98 13.50
CA GLN A 145 16.61 14.32 12.89
C GLN A 145 16.29 15.44 13.87
N GLU A 146 16.32 15.20 15.18
CA GLU A 146 15.95 16.21 16.20
C GLU A 146 17.08 17.20 16.55
N SER A 147 18.19 17.19 15.79
CA SER A 147 19.34 18.09 15.94
C SER A 147 19.30 19.22 14.89
N SER A 148 20.46 19.75 14.52
CA SER A 148 20.64 20.82 13.52
C SER A 148 20.54 20.38 12.05
N LEU A 149 20.50 19.06 11.77
CA LEU A 149 20.43 18.50 10.42
C LEU A 149 19.04 17.91 10.12
N SER A 150 18.53 18.13 8.91
CA SER A 150 17.33 17.47 8.42
C SER A 150 17.55 15.97 8.13
N ARG A 151 16.45 15.20 8.04
CA ARG A 151 16.45 13.77 7.67
C ARG A 151 17.29 13.45 6.43
N GLU A 152 17.20 14.32 5.42
CA GLU A 152 17.95 14.17 4.18
C GLU A 152 19.46 14.39 4.38
N GLU A 153 19.83 15.39 5.19
CA GLU A 153 21.23 15.73 5.48
C GLU A 153 21.89 14.66 6.36
N VAL A 154 21.19 14.13 7.35
CA VAL A 154 21.64 12.98 8.15
C VAL A 154 21.92 11.78 7.25
N MET A 155 20.98 11.39 6.36
CA MET A 155 21.21 10.28 5.44
C MET A 155 22.33 10.58 4.43
N LYS A 156 22.44 11.80 3.90
CA LYS A 156 23.57 12.21 3.02
C LYS A 156 24.91 12.09 3.75
N TYR A 157 24.98 12.45 5.02
CA TYR A 157 26.17 12.29 5.84
C TYR A 157 26.54 10.81 6.00
N ILE A 158 25.59 9.98 6.42
CA ILE A 158 25.76 8.52 6.54
C ILE A 158 26.29 7.91 5.25
N VAL A 159 25.73 8.27 4.09
CA VAL A 159 26.16 7.79 2.75
C VAL A 159 27.59 8.22 2.39
N GLY A 160 28.11 9.30 2.99
CA GLY A 160 29.51 9.72 2.86
C GLY A 160 30.50 8.90 3.70
N LEU A 161 30.02 8.11 4.67
CA LEU A 161 30.89 7.38 5.59
C LEU A 161 31.45 6.08 4.98
N LYS A 162 32.67 5.74 5.41
CA LYS A 162 33.45 4.64 4.84
C LYS A 162 32.78 3.27 5.10
N ASN A 163 32.80 2.41 4.08
CA ASN A 163 32.24 1.04 4.06
C ASN A 163 30.71 0.96 4.23
N THR A 164 29.99 2.08 4.22
CA THR A 164 28.52 2.06 4.21
C THR A 164 27.99 1.51 2.88
N LEU A 165 26.87 0.80 2.94
CA LEU A 165 26.05 0.36 1.81
C LEU A 165 24.71 1.10 1.76
N SER A 166 24.52 2.06 2.67
CA SER A 166 23.37 2.97 2.72
C SER A 166 23.25 3.77 1.43
N LYS A 167 22.04 4.20 1.10
CA LYS A 167 21.74 5.07 -0.05
C LYS A 167 20.77 6.14 0.38
N VAL A 168 20.87 7.34 -0.20
CA VAL A 168 19.88 8.41 0.05
C VAL A 168 18.48 7.92 -0.33
N ASN A 169 18.34 7.32 -1.52
CA ASN A 169 17.16 6.60 -2.00
C ASN A 169 17.54 5.75 -3.25
N PRO A 170 16.67 4.85 -3.73
CA PRO A 170 16.90 4.06 -4.94
C PRO A 170 16.81 4.96 -6.19
N PRO A 171 17.79 4.96 -7.10
CA PRO A 171 17.82 5.88 -8.25
C PRO A 171 16.68 5.67 -9.25
N GLU A 172 16.11 4.46 -9.33
CA GLU A 172 14.92 4.15 -10.11
C GLU A 172 13.62 4.73 -9.52
N ALA A 173 13.61 5.04 -8.22
CA ALA A 173 12.44 5.53 -7.49
C ALA A 173 12.38 7.07 -7.54
N LYS A 174 12.05 7.63 -8.71
CA LYS A 174 12.05 9.08 -9.00
C LYS A 174 11.32 9.98 -7.99
N ARG A 175 10.37 9.43 -7.21
CA ARG A 175 9.72 10.04 -6.04
C ARG A 175 9.36 8.91 -5.09
N ILE A 176 10.04 8.84 -3.95
CA ILE A 176 9.81 7.91 -2.86
C ILE A 176 9.85 8.71 -1.56
N ASP A 177 8.99 8.36 -0.61
CA ASP A 177 8.91 9.02 0.69
C ASP A 177 10.05 8.56 1.61
N GLY A 178 10.53 9.47 2.46
CA GLY A 178 11.66 9.22 3.36
C GLY A 178 13.04 9.13 2.69
N PHE A 179 14.06 8.79 3.48
CA PHE A 179 15.46 8.68 3.09
C PHE A 179 16.10 7.43 3.72
N GLY A 180 17.00 6.76 2.99
CA GLY A 180 17.57 5.47 3.41
C GLY A 180 16.94 4.26 2.74
N ASN A 181 15.87 4.44 1.93
CA ASN A 181 15.22 3.33 1.24
C ASN A 181 16.20 2.64 0.28
N ASN A 182 16.38 1.32 0.44
CA ASN A 182 17.46 0.59 -0.21
C ASN A 182 17.19 -0.92 -0.30
N ASN A 183 17.70 -1.59 -1.33
CA ASN A 183 17.77 -3.05 -1.38
C ASN A 183 19.24 -3.51 -1.47
N LEU A 184 19.56 -4.60 -0.77
CA LEU A 184 20.83 -5.30 -0.89
C LEU A 184 20.57 -6.74 -1.36
N GLU A 185 21.25 -7.13 -2.43
CA GLU A 185 21.18 -8.45 -3.06
C GLU A 185 22.34 -9.32 -2.56
N ILE A 186 22.06 -10.46 -1.93
CA ILE A 186 23.08 -11.36 -1.40
C ILE A 186 23.27 -12.54 -2.36
N GLY A 187 24.46 -12.60 -2.98
CA GLY A 187 24.83 -13.63 -3.94
C GLY A 187 25.20 -14.97 -3.30
N GLY A 188 25.08 -16.08 -4.03
CA GLY A 188 25.60 -17.37 -3.59
C GLY A 188 27.12 -17.39 -3.35
N VAL A 189 27.61 -18.49 -2.77
CA VAL A 189 29.03 -18.71 -2.48
C VAL A 189 29.88 -18.52 -3.75
N LYS A 190 31.06 -17.91 -3.60
CA LYS A 190 31.99 -17.72 -4.72
C LYS A 190 32.32 -19.06 -5.38
N GLY A 191 32.12 -19.15 -6.70
CA GLY A 191 32.31 -20.38 -7.47
C GLY A 191 31.08 -21.29 -7.61
N SER A 192 30.02 -21.14 -6.80
CA SER A 192 28.77 -21.90 -7.00
C SER A 192 27.94 -21.36 -8.16
N LYS A 193 26.98 -22.16 -8.65
CA LYS A 193 26.02 -21.72 -9.70
C LYS A 193 25.32 -20.41 -9.35
N PHE A 194 25.00 -20.21 -8.07
CA PHE A 194 24.30 -19.01 -7.57
C PHE A 194 25.21 -17.81 -7.28
N GLN A 195 26.53 -17.88 -7.52
CA GLN A 195 27.49 -16.81 -7.14
C GLN A 195 27.17 -15.40 -7.67
N ASN A 196 26.37 -15.31 -8.73
CA ASN A 196 25.96 -14.06 -9.39
C ASN A 196 24.47 -13.75 -9.25
N LYS A 197 23.66 -14.65 -8.68
CA LYS A 197 22.21 -14.50 -8.51
C LYS A 197 21.89 -14.12 -7.07
N SER A 198 20.93 -13.22 -6.83
CA SER A 198 20.47 -12.93 -5.48
C SER A 198 19.67 -14.14 -4.96
N VAL A 199 20.11 -14.73 -3.85
CA VAL A 199 19.45 -15.87 -3.19
C VAL A 199 18.87 -15.51 -1.82
N LEU A 200 19.23 -14.33 -1.30
CA LEU A 200 18.61 -13.69 -0.14
C LEU A 200 18.54 -12.18 -0.44
N ASN A 201 17.40 -11.55 -0.20
CA ASN A 201 17.19 -10.13 -0.46
C ASN A 201 16.95 -9.39 0.86
N LEU A 202 17.65 -8.27 1.08
CA LEU A 202 17.44 -7.40 2.23
C LEU A 202 16.81 -6.09 1.76
N TYR A 203 15.70 -5.69 2.36
CA TYR A 203 14.96 -4.48 2.04
C TYR A 203 14.99 -3.53 3.25
N PHE A 204 15.38 -2.28 3.01
CA PHE A 204 15.50 -1.23 4.01
C PHE A 204 14.51 -0.12 3.64
N LEU A 205 13.67 0.28 4.60
CA LEU A 205 12.65 1.30 4.41
C LEU A 205 12.75 2.36 5.52
N ASP A 206 12.49 3.60 5.14
CA ASP A 206 12.29 4.69 6.10
C ASP A 206 10.86 4.63 6.65
N SER A 207 10.68 4.37 7.94
CA SER A 207 9.35 4.40 8.57
C SER A 207 8.82 5.82 8.85
N GLY A 208 9.63 6.86 8.62
CA GLY A 208 9.33 8.23 8.99
C GLY A 208 9.60 8.52 10.47
N ASP A 209 9.05 9.63 10.96
CA ASP A 209 9.08 10.06 12.36
C ASP A 209 7.66 10.31 12.89
N TYR A 210 7.06 11.46 12.56
CA TYR A 210 5.76 11.90 13.04
C TYR A 210 4.89 12.35 11.85
N PRO A 211 3.57 12.06 11.86
CA PRO A 211 2.71 12.34 10.71
C PRO A 211 2.67 13.83 10.36
N SER A 212 2.87 14.16 9.08
CA SER A 212 2.82 15.56 8.61
C SER A 212 1.43 16.21 8.70
N PHE A 213 0.39 15.46 9.10
CA PHE A 213 -0.97 15.91 9.28
C PHE A 213 -1.30 16.04 10.79
N PRO A 214 -1.45 17.26 11.35
CA PRO A 214 -1.63 17.46 12.79
C PRO A 214 -2.85 16.80 13.44
N LEU A 215 -3.82 16.36 12.64
CA LEU A 215 -5.02 15.64 13.10
C LEU A 215 -4.77 14.14 13.33
N ILE A 216 -3.57 13.64 13.04
CA ILE A 216 -3.19 12.24 13.21
C ILE A 216 -2.15 12.15 14.34
N PRO A 217 -2.55 11.72 15.55
CA PRO A 217 -1.61 11.52 16.65
C PRO A 217 -0.79 10.23 16.48
N GLY A 218 0.35 10.16 17.16
CA GLY A 218 1.27 9.02 17.14
C GLY A 218 2.37 9.15 16.09
N TYR A 219 2.88 8.00 15.63
CA TYR A 219 4.04 7.90 14.74
C TYR A 219 3.67 7.79 13.27
N ASP A 220 4.61 8.14 12.38
CA ASP A 220 4.42 8.02 10.93
C ASP A 220 4.61 6.58 10.41
N TRP A 221 4.19 6.33 9.17
CA TRP A 221 4.14 4.99 8.57
C TRP A 221 4.73 4.91 7.16
N ILE A 222 5.13 3.69 6.77
CA ILE A 222 5.61 3.37 5.42
C ILE A 222 4.54 3.68 4.36
N LYS A 223 4.87 4.62 3.47
CA LYS A 223 3.97 5.25 2.49
C LYS A 223 3.81 4.43 1.21
N GLY A 224 2.71 4.68 0.49
CA GLY A 224 2.37 3.98 -0.75
C GLY A 224 3.45 4.02 -1.84
N SER A 225 4.29 5.07 -1.90
CA SER A 225 5.41 5.14 -2.84
C SER A 225 6.49 4.09 -2.54
N GLN A 226 6.81 3.89 -1.25
CA GLN A 226 7.79 2.91 -0.77
C GLN A 226 7.27 1.49 -0.94
N GLN A 227 5.98 1.25 -0.62
CA GLN A 227 5.34 -0.05 -0.84
C GLN A 227 5.35 -0.46 -2.32
N ASN A 228 5.14 0.50 -3.23
CA ASN A 228 5.16 0.29 -4.67
C ASN A 228 6.58 0.09 -5.23
N TRP A 229 7.59 0.76 -4.66
CA TRP A 229 9.00 0.46 -4.95
C TRP A 229 9.36 -0.95 -4.47
N PHE A 230 9.03 -1.31 -3.22
CA PHE A 230 9.26 -2.65 -2.68
C PHE A 230 8.64 -3.72 -3.58
N LYS A 231 7.35 -3.58 -3.94
CA LYS A 231 6.64 -4.55 -4.80
C LYS A 231 7.37 -4.77 -6.12
N LYS A 232 7.72 -3.70 -6.85
CA LYS A 232 8.43 -3.78 -8.14
C LYS A 232 9.82 -4.39 -8.01
N THR A 233 10.52 -4.06 -6.93
CA THR A 233 11.87 -4.57 -6.65
C THR A 233 11.82 -6.06 -6.33
N SER A 234 10.89 -6.50 -5.46
CA SER A 234 10.64 -7.91 -5.17
C SER A 234 10.23 -8.68 -6.44
N GLU A 235 9.21 -8.22 -7.19
CA GLU A 235 8.78 -8.85 -8.44
C GLU A 235 9.92 -9.02 -9.45
N LYS A 236 10.78 -8.00 -9.62
CA LYS A 236 11.97 -8.05 -10.48
C LYS A 236 12.97 -9.10 -10.00
N LEU A 237 13.27 -9.13 -8.70
CA LEU A 237 14.25 -10.05 -8.09
C LEU A 237 13.75 -11.50 -8.13
N GLN A 238 12.49 -11.73 -7.77
CA GLN A 238 11.87 -13.05 -7.82
C GLN A 238 11.77 -13.57 -9.26
N LYS A 239 11.40 -12.72 -10.23
CA LYS A 239 11.41 -13.11 -11.66
C LYS A 239 12.82 -13.47 -12.16
N ALA A 240 13.85 -12.75 -11.71
CA ALA A 240 15.23 -13.07 -12.06
C ALA A 240 15.68 -14.41 -11.42
N TYR A 241 15.35 -14.65 -10.16
CA TYR A 241 15.66 -15.90 -9.45
C TYR A 241 14.91 -17.10 -10.05
N MET A 242 13.59 -17.04 -10.16
CA MET A 242 12.72 -18.11 -10.69
C MET A 242 12.93 -18.43 -12.19
N SER A 243 13.73 -17.63 -12.90
CA SER A 243 14.12 -17.94 -14.30
C SER A 243 15.16 -19.07 -14.39
N ASP A 244 15.75 -19.49 -13.28
CA ASP A 244 16.67 -20.62 -13.20
C ASP A 244 15.90 -21.96 -13.08
N PRO A 245 16.13 -22.96 -13.95
CA PRO A 245 15.59 -24.30 -13.78
C PRO A 245 16.01 -24.99 -12.47
N GLU A 246 17.11 -24.56 -11.85
CA GLU A 246 17.58 -25.05 -10.54
C GLU A 246 17.18 -24.14 -9.37
N ALA A 247 16.48 -23.02 -9.60
CA ALA A 247 15.82 -22.32 -8.49
C ALA A 247 14.82 -23.26 -7.82
N GLN A 248 14.76 -23.22 -6.50
CA GLN A 248 13.82 -24.04 -5.74
C GLN A 248 12.36 -23.80 -6.19
N LYS A 249 11.46 -24.74 -5.86
CA LYS A 249 10.00 -24.58 -6.02
C LYS A 249 9.41 -23.53 -5.04
N GLY A 250 9.91 -22.31 -5.06
CA GLY A 250 9.54 -21.21 -4.18
C GLY A 250 10.43 -19.98 -4.38
N PRO A 251 10.02 -18.78 -3.89
CA PRO A 251 10.80 -17.55 -4.01
C PRO A 251 12.06 -17.55 -3.14
N ALA A 252 13.08 -16.79 -3.56
CA ALA A 252 14.25 -16.50 -2.74
C ALA A 252 13.85 -15.62 -1.55
N PRO A 253 14.20 -15.97 -0.30
CA PRO A 253 13.69 -15.27 0.88
C PRO A 253 14.08 -13.79 0.94
N GLY A 254 13.18 -12.99 1.49
CA GLY A 254 13.34 -11.58 1.78
C GLY A 254 13.36 -11.30 3.29
N LEU A 255 14.23 -10.39 3.73
CA LEU A 255 14.23 -9.82 5.09
C LEU A 255 14.00 -8.32 4.99
N VAL A 256 13.16 -7.76 5.85
CA VAL A 256 12.75 -6.35 5.80
C VAL A 256 13.17 -5.64 7.09
N TYR A 257 13.73 -4.43 6.96
CA TYR A 257 14.24 -3.62 8.06
C TYR A 257 13.66 -2.20 7.96
N PHE A 258 13.08 -1.71 9.05
CA PHE A 258 12.63 -0.32 9.26
C PHE A 258 12.65 -0.04 10.78
N HIS A 259 12.50 1.20 11.23
CA HIS A 259 12.66 1.54 12.65
C HIS A 259 11.35 1.36 13.45
N ILE A 260 10.30 2.09 13.09
CA ILE A 260 9.02 2.13 13.83
C ILE A 260 8.18 0.88 13.51
N PRO A 261 7.70 0.12 14.52
CA PRO A 261 6.98 -1.14 14.31
C PRO A 261 5.65 -0.97 13.56
N LEU A 262 5.24 -2.01 12.82
CA LEU A 262 3.91 -2.03 12.19
C LEU A 262 2.80 -2.30 13.22
N PRO A 263 1.55 -1.85 12.99
CA PRO A 263 0.43 -2.12 13.89
C PRO A 263 0.21 -3.61 14.17
N GLU A 264 0.61 -4.50 13.27
CA GLU A 264 0.59 -5.97 13.45
C GLU A 264 1.40 -6.45 14.66
N PHE A 265 2.47 -5.78 15.07
CA PHE A 265 3.23 -6.15 16.28
C PHE A 265 2.36 -6.09 17.57
N ARG A 266 1.29 -5.28 17.57
CA ARG A 266 0.30 -5.27 18.68
C ARG A 266 -0.49 -6.57 18.77
N LYS A 267 -0.76 -7.20 17.63
CA LYS A 267 -1.65 -8.36 17.46
C LYS A 267 -0.97 -9.71 17.71
N ILE A 268 0.36 -9.75 17.93
CA ILE A 268 1.06 -10.99 18.30
C ILE A 268 0.66 -11.38 19.71
N ASP A 269 0.15 -12.61 19.85
CA ASP A 269 -0.28 -13.21 21.11
C ASP A 269 0.92 -13.55 22.01
N ALA A 270 0.76 -13.40 23.33
CA ALA A 270 1.82 -13.69 24.30
C ALA A 270 2.29 -15.16 24.30
N SER A 271 1.45 -16.08 23.83
CA SER A 271 1.79 -17.50 23.62
C SER A 271 2.53 -17.79 22.31
N SER A 272 2.72 -16.79 21.44
CA SER A 272 3.18 -16.95 20.05
C SER A 272 4.52 -16.27 19.71
N TYR A 273 5.23 -15.75 20.71
CA TYR A 273 6.56 -15.14 20.53
C TYR A 273 7.63 -15.77 21.44
N ILE A 274 8.90 -15.56 21.07
CA ILE A 274 10.09 -15.84 21.89
C ILE A 274 10.75 -14.50 22.23
N GLY A 275 11.21 -14.34 23.48
CA GLY A 275 11.69 -13.07 24.04
C GLY A 275 10.63 -12.38 24.92
N GLN A 276 10.76 -11.07 25.13
CA GLN A 276 9.90 -10.34 26.07
C GLN A 276 9.29 -9.07 25.46
N LYS A 277 8.06 -8.79 25.89
CA LYS A 277 7.26 -7.61 25.57
C LYS A 277 7.05 -6.83 26.87
N GLN A 278 7.93 -5.88 27.17
CA GLN A 278 7.90 -5.14 28.44
C GLN A 278 7.26 -3.75 28.34
N GLU A 279 6.93 -3.27 27.13
CA GLU A 279 6.22 -2.02 26.92
C GLU A 279 5.15 -2.12 25.83
N VAL A 280 4.30 -1.09 25.74
CA VAL A 280 3.28 -0.98 24.69
C VAL A 280 3.97 -0.75 23.35
N VAL A 281 3.58 -1.52 22.34
CA VAL A 281 4.11 -1.40 20.97
C VAL A 281 3.84 0.00 20.40
N GLY A 282 4.92 0.77 20.17
CA GLY A 282 4.96 2.13 19.63
C GLY A 282 4.67 2.22 18.12
N ALA A 283 3.79 1.38 17.59
CA ALA A 283 3.42 1.42 16.18
C ALA A 283 2.54 2.66 15.84
N PRO A 284 2.42 3.04 14.56
CA PRO A 284 1.44 4.02 14.11
C PRO A 284 0.01 3.63 14.51
N ILE A 285 -0.89 4.60 14.65
CA ILE A 285 -2.32 4.32 14.85
C ILE A 285 -2.91 3.74 13.56
N TRP A 286 -2.54 4.31 12.42
CA TRP A 286 -2.98 3.88 11.11
C TRP A 286 -2.15 2.73 10.58
N ASN A 287 -2.82 1.72 10.03
CA ASN A 287 -2.16 0.70 9.25
C ASN A 287 -2.02 1.19 7.81
N SER A 288 -0.80 1.21 7.26
CA SER A 288 -0.58 1.59 5.87
C SER A 288 -0.81 0.46 4.87
N GLY A 289 -1.07 -0.77 5.35
CA GLY A 289 -1.14 -1.97 4.53
C GLY A 289 0.21 -2.61 4.24
N PHE A 290 1.33 -2.10 4.79
CA PHE A 290 2.64 -2.62 4.38
C PHE A 290 2.86 -4.09 4.76
N PHE A 291 2.38 -4.55 5.93
CA PHE A 291 2.36 -5.98 6.26
C PHE A 291 1.63 -6.80 5.18
N LYS A 292 0.53 -6.26 4.66
CA LYS A 292 -0.26 -6.90 3.59
C LYS A 292 0.48 -6.89 2.25
N THR A 293 1.26 -5.84 1.96
CA THR A 293 2.14 -5.77 0.80
C THR A 293 3.26 -6.83 0.85
N ILE A 294 3.95 -7.01 1.98
CA ILE A 294 5.01 -8.04 2.14
C ILE A 294 4.44 -9.46 2.24
N SER A 295 3.24 -9.63 2.81
CA SER A 295 2.51 -10.90 2.80
C SER A 295 2.13 -11.32 1.37
N ASN A 296 1.73 -10.37 0.53
CA ASN A 296 1.34 -10.64 -0.86
C ASN A 296 2.52 -10.86 -1.82
N SER A 297 3.75 -10.40 -1.51
CA SER A 297 4.92 -10.68 -2.35
C SER A 297 5.41 -12.13 -2.22
N GLY A 298 5.08 -12.80 -1.10
CA GLY A 298 5.34 -14.23 -0.88
C GLY A 298 6.82 -14.59 -0.65
N ASP A 299 7.74 -13.64 -0.78
CA ASP A 299 9.18 -13.83 -0.57
C ASP A 299 9.65 -13.47 0.85
N VAL A 300 9.01 -12.50 1.51
CA VAL A 300 9.43 -12.05 2.86
C VAL A 300 9.24 -13.15 3.91
N ARG A 301 10.20 -13.28 4.82
CA ARG A 301 10.21 -14.25 5.93
C ARG A 301 10.30 -13.62 7.30
N ALA A 302 11.01 -12.49 7.43
CA ALA A 302 11.04 -11.76 8.68
C ALA A 302 11.13 -10.25 8.47
N VAL A 303 10.65 -9.53 9.47
CA VAL A 303 10.65 -8.08 9.63
C VAL A 303 11.41 -7.76 10.92
N PHE A 304 12.32 -6.79 10.86
CA PHE A 304 13.20 -6.43 11.98
C PHE A 304 13.10 -4.93 12.28
N VAL A 305 12.88 -4.60 13.56
CA VAL A 305 12.59 -3.23 14.04
C VAL A 305 13.36 -2.88 15.33
N GLY A 306 13.37 -1.58 15.66
CA GLY A 306 13.86 -1.01 16.92
C GLY A 306 12.72 -0.33 17.68
N HIS A 307 12.93 0.94 18.04
CA HIS A 307 11.95 1.91 18.56
C HIS A 307 11.43 1.64 19.98
N ASP A 308 10.97 0.43 20.27
CA ASP A 308 10.52 0.04 21.62
C ASP A 308 11.67 -0.68 22.35
N HIS A 309 12.47 0.05 23.13
CA HIS A 309 13.78 -0.41 23.60
C HIS A 309 13.76 -1.59 24.58
N VAL A 310 12.68 -1.78 25.34
CA VAL A 310 12.51 -2.90 26.27
C VAL A 310 11.63 -4.02 25.71
N ASN A 311 11.10 -3.87 24.51
CA ASN A 311 10.59 -4.97 23.69
C ASN A 311 11.74 -5.62 22.91
N ASP A 312 11.85 -6.95 22.99
CA ASP A 312 12.87 -7.71 22.25
C ASP A 312 12.35 -9.05 21.70
N PHE A 313 11.02 -9.22 21.71
CA PHE A 313 10.35 -10.42 21.24
C PHE A 313 10.43 -10.59 19.72
N CYS A 314 10.28 -11.83 19.27
CA CYS A 314 9.94 -12.13 17.89
C CYS A 314 8.88 -13.23 17.81
N GLY A 315 7.82 -13.00 17.03
CA GLY A 315 6.71 -13.93 16.87
C GLY A 315 6.15 -13.96 15.46
N ASN A 316 5.50 -15.07 15.12
CA ASN A 316 4.97 -15.31 13.78
C ASN A 316 3.60 -14.65 13.60
N MET A 317 3.43 -13.87 12.53
CA MET A 317 2.12 -13.54 11.99
C MET A 317 2.06 -13.96 10.52
N GLY A 318 1.11 -14.84 10.19
CA GLY A 318 0.80 -15.16 8.81
C GLY A 318 1.91 -15.87 8.03
N GLY A 319 2.90 -16.47 8.69
CA GLY A 319 4.11 -17.02 8.06
C GLY A 319 5.26 -16.02 7.89
N ILE A 320 5.16 -14.83 8.48
CA ILE A 320 6.22 -13.83 8.56
C ILE A 320 6.53 -13.56 10.04
N GLU A 321 7.81 -13.64 10.40
CA GLU A 321 8.29 -13.32 11.75
C GLU A 321 8.42 -11.80 11.93
N LEU A 322 7.87 -11.25 13.01
CA LEU A 322 7.99 -9.84 13.36
C LEU A 322 8.88 -9.72 14.62
N CYS A 323 10.12 -9.24 14.44
CA CYS A 323 11.19 -9.25 15.44
C CYS A 323 11.63 -7.85 15.88
N TYR A 324 11.66 -7.58 17.19
CA TYR A 324 12.43 -6.47 17.77
C TYR A 324 13.90 -6.84 17.96
N ALA A 325 14.82 -5.88 17.83
CA ALA A 325 16.21 -6.04 18.25
C ALA A 325 16.38 -6.07 19.78
N GLY A 326 15.61 -5.24 20.48
CA GLY A 326 15.91 -4.78 21.83
C GLY A 326 16.93 -3.64 21.83
N GLY A 327 16.83 -2.72 22.80
CA GLY A 327 17.62 -1.50 22.86
C GLY A 327 19.11 -1.75 23.11
N PHE A 328 19.94 -1.19 22.23
CA PHE A 328 21.39 -1.34 22.25
C PHE A 328 22.11 -0.23 23.03
N GLY A 329 21.61 1.01 22.92
CA GLY A 329 22.26 2.21 23.43
C GLY A 329 22.25 2.34 24.95
N TYR A 330 23.32 2.88 25.53
CA TYR A 330 23.36 3.24 26.95
C TYR A 330 22.66 4.55 27.28
N HIS A 331 22.62 5.50 26.35
CA HIS A 331 21.84 6.74 26.49
C HIS A 331 20.38 6.60 26.02
N ALA A 332 20.05 5.53 25.30
CA ALA A 332 18.67 5.15 25.02
C ALA A 332 17.92 4.85 26.33
N TYR A 333 16.63 5.17 26.43
CA TYR A 333 15.84 4.74 27.59
C TYR A 333 15.85 3.20 27.72
N GLY A 334 15.58 2.68 28.89
CA GLY A 334 15.65 1.25 29.17
C GLY A 334 15.05 0.87 30.51
N LYS A 335 15.69 -0.07 31.21
CA LYS A 335 15.25 -0.53 32.53
C LYS A 335 16.45 -0.97 33.37
N ALA A 336 16.58 -0.45 34.58
CA ALA A 336 17.68 -0.83 35.46
C ALA A 336 17.64 -2.34 35.77
N GLY A 337 18.78 -3.02 35.57
CA GLY A 337 18.89 -4.49 35.66
C GLY A 337 18.47 -5.26 34.41
N TRP A 338 18.15 -4.58 33.30
CA TRP A 338 17.82 -5.17 32.00
C TRP A 338 18.96 -4.89 31.01
N SER A 339 19.85 -5.87 30.80
CA SER A 339 21.07 -5.67 30.01
C SER A 339 20.78 -5.18 28.58
N ARG A 340 21.56 -4.23 28.07
CA ARG A 340 21.52 -3.83 26.65
C ARG A 340 21.79 -5.03 25.76
N ARG A 341 21.30 -5.03 24.51
CA ARG A 341 21.41 -6.21 23.63
C ARG A 341 21.46 -5.88 22.16
N ALA A 342 21.87 -6.88 21.37
CA ALA A 342 21.80 -6.88 19.92
C ALA A 342 21.20 -8.18 19.42
N ARG A 343 20.58 -8.15 18.24
CA ARG A 343 20.06 -9.34 17.55
C ARG A 343 21.05 -9.78 16.47
N VAL A 344 21.26 -11.08 16.38
CA VAL A 344 22.05 -11.72 15.32
C VAL A 344 21.10 -12.54 14.45
N VAL A 345 21.29 -12.50 13.13
CA VAL A 345 20.52 -13.28 12.16
C VAL A 345 21.48 -14.02 11.26
N VAL A 346 21.27 -15.32 11.05
CA VAL A 346 22.04 -16.15 10.11
C VAL A 346 21.11 -16.82 9.12
N ALA A 347 21.38 -16.63 7.84
CA ALA A 347 20.85 -17.47 6.78
C ALA A 347 21.91 -18.54 6.41
N SER A 348 21.47 -19.77 6.16
CA SER A 348 22.33 -20.87 5.71
C SER A 348 21.78 -21.47 4.41
N LEU A 349 22.67 -21.75 3.45
CA LEU A 349 22.35 -22.40 2.18
C LEU A 349 22.30 -23.93 2.32
N GLU A 350 21.46 -24.58 1.52
CA GLU A 350 21.47 -26.04 1.41
C GLU A 350 22.71 -26.54 0.66
N LYS A 351 23.14 -27.77 0.97
CA LYS A 351 24.00 -28.55 0.08
C LYS A 351 23.14 -29.40 -0.86
N THR A 352 23.42 -29.32 -2.16
CA THR A 352 22.74 -30.19 -3.14
C THR A 352 23.27 -31.62 -3.03
N LYS A 353 22.60 -32.58 -3.68
CA LYS A 353 23.03 -34.00 -3.69
C LYS A 353 24.41 -34.19 -4.33
N GLU A 354 24.80 -33.26 -5.19
CA GLU A 354 26.07 -33.18 -5.91
C GLU A 354 27.15 -32.43 -5.11
N GLY A 355 26.83 -31.92 -3.91
CA GLY A 355 27.76 -31.22 -3.01
C GLY A 355 27.96 -29.73 -3.28
N ASP A 356 27.29 -29.15 -4.30
CA ASP A 356 27.31 -27.71 -4.56
C ASP A 356 26.42 -26.95 -3.55
N TRP A 357 26.56 -25.63 -3.52
CA TRP A 357 25.72 -24.73 -2.72
C TRP A 357 24.44 -24.37 -3.48
N GLY A 358 23.29 -24.77 -2.92
CA GLY A 358 21.96 -24.45 -3.44
C GLY A 358 21.46 -23.08 -2.97
N ALA A 359 20.14 -22.96 -2.83
CA ALA A 359 19.50 -21.77 -2.27
C ALA A 359 19.38 -21.85 -0.73
N VAL A 360 18.82 -20.80 -0.11
CA VAL A 360 18.66 -20.72 1.35
C VAL A 360 17.79 -21.87 1.87
N GLU A 361 18.26 -22.55 2.90
CA GLU A 361 17.59 -23.66 3.56
C GLU A 361 16.87 -23.21 4.84
N SER A 362 17.53 -22.34 5.62
CA SER A 362 16.98 -21.85 6.88
C SER A 362 17.48 -20.45 7.23
N ILE A 363 16.71 -19.78 8.07
CA ILE A 363 17.06 -18.48 8.67
C ILE A 363 16.85 -18.62 10.18
N LYS A 364 17.87 -18.27 10.96
CA LYS A 364 17.91 -18.38 12.42
C LYS A 364 18.24 -17.03 13.04
N THR A 365 17.81 -16.81 14.28
CA THR A 365 18.17 -15.61 15.05
C THR A 365 18.37 -15.95 16.51
N TRP A 366 19.18 -15.13 17.19
CA TRP A 366 19.34 -15.08 18.64
C TRP A 366 19.67 -13.65 19.06
N LYS A 367 19.66 -13.37 20.36
CA LYS A 367 20.16 -12.11 20.92
C LYS A 367 21.41 -12.34 21.77
N ARG A 368 22.23 -11.30 21.91
CA ARG A 368 23.41 -11.24 22.78
C ARG A 368 23.23 -10.11 23.79
N LEU A 369 23.43 -10.40 25.06
CA LEU A 369 23.37 -9.41 26.14
C LEU A 369 24.72 -8.69 26.32
N ASP A 370 24.69 -7.43 26.75
CA ASP A 370 25.88 -6.69 27.19
C ASP A 370 26.25 -7.05 28.63
N ASP A 371 26.59 -8.32 28.84
CA ASP A 371 27.19 -8.84 30.08
C ASP A 371 28.65 -9.25 29.83
N GLU A 372 29.34 -9.80 30.82
CA GLU A 372 30.75 -10.18 30.67
C GLU A 372 31.00 -11.25 29.58
N GLN A 373 30.02 -12.14 29.34
CA GLN A 373 30.17 -13.33 28.50
C GLN A 373 29.53 -13.17 27.11
N LEU A 374 28.80 -12.07 26.87
CA LEU A 374 27.88 -11.90 25.76
C LEU A 374 26.85 -13.05 25.71
N THR A 375 26.11 -13.27 26.80
CA THR A 375 25.16 -14.39 26.91
C THR A 375 24.20 -14.45 25.72
N THR A 376 24.13 -15.62 25.08
CA THR A 376 23.13 -15.91 24.04
C THR A 376 21.79 -16.20 24.68
N ILE A 377 20.74 -15.51 24.24
CA ILE A 377 19.34 -15.80 24.61
C ILE A 377 18.47 -15.95 23.37
N ASP A 378 17.30 -16.57 23.54
CA ASP A 378 16.19 -16.54 22.57
C ASP A 378 16.57 -16.98 21.15
N SER A 379 17.29 -18.10 21.06
CA SER A 379 17.64 -18.72 19.78
C SER A 379 16.43 -19.39 19.15
N GLN A 380 16.04 -18.96 17.96
CA GLN A 380 14.88 -19.49 17.21
C GLN A 380 15.17 -19.63 15.71
N ILE A 381 14.45 -20.55 15.06
CA ILE A 381 14.41 -20.67 13.59
C ILE A 381 13.25 -19.79 13.11
N LEU A 382 13.55 -18.79 12.29
CA LEU A 382 12.55 -17.88 11.70
C LEU A 382 11.89 -18.47 10.45
N TRP A 383 12.64 -19.30 9.72
CA TRP A 383 12.14 -20.00 8.54
C TRP A 383 12.99 -21.22 8.23
N SER A 384 12.37 -22.28 7.71
CA SER A 384 13.07 -23.41 7.10
C SER A 384 12.33 -23.96 5.88
N LYS A 385 13.08 -24.57 4.96
CA LYS A 385 12.54 -25.28 3.80
C LYS A 385 11.58 -26.43 4.18
N SER A 386 11.77 -27.05 5.35
CA SER A 386 10.93 -28.14 5.87
C SER A 386 9.63 -27.67 6.55
N SER A 387 9.56 -26.42 7.01
CA SER A 387 8.34 -25.82 7.58
C SER A 387 7.45 -25.16 6.52
N ALA A 388 7.98 -24.95 5.30
CA ALA A 388 7.16 -24.65 4.14
C ALA A 388 6.34 -25.89 3.74
N GLY A 389 5.06 -25.92 4.15
CA GLY A 389 4.06 -26.83 3.59
C GLY A 389 3.94 -26.68 2.07
N PRO A 390 3.17 -27.55 1.38
CA PRO A 390 3.02 -27.46 -0.06
C PRO A 390 2.55 -26.06 -0.44
N GLY A 391 3.42 -25.31 -1.12
CA GLY A 391 3.14 -23.93 -1.51
C GLY A 391 1.85 -23.85 -2.32
N PRO A 392 1.15 -22.70 -2.29
CA PRO A 392 -0.07 -22.52 -3.07
C PRO A 392 0.21 -22.91 -4.53
N PRO A 393 -0.70 -23.64 -5.19
CA PRO A 393 -0.48 -24.07 -6.56
C PRO A 393 -0.20 -22.83 -7.41
N SER A 394 0.96 -22.80 -8.06
CA SER A 394 1.31 -21.75 -9.00
C SER A 394 0.13 -21.50 -9.94
N PRO A 395 -0.31 -20.24 -10.18
CA PRO A 395 -1.38 -19.97 -11.13
C PRO A 395 -1.02 -20.67 -12.44
N ARG A 396 -1.89 -21.58 -12.91
CA ARG A 396 -1.54 -22.51 -13.99
C ARG A 396 -1.14 -21.71 -15.23
N TYR A 397 0.16 -21.67 -15.49
CA TYR A 397 0.73 -21.06 -16.68
C TYR A 397 0.13 -21.75 -17.90
N ASN A 398 -0.79 -21.07 -18.60
CA ASN A 398 -1.43 -21.60 -19.79
C ASN A 398 -0.44 -21.51 -20.97
N PRO A 399 0.09 -22.63 -21.50
CA PRO A 399 1.12 -22.61 -22.54
C PRO A 399 0.64 -22.02 -23.88
N ILE A 400 -0.68 -21.88 -24.06
CA ILE A 400 -1.31 -21.33 -25.26
C ILE A 400 -1.06 -19.81 -25.36
N VAL A 401 -1.04 -19.10 -24.23
CA VAL A 401 -0.83 -17.64 -24.20
C VAL A 401 0.57 -17.26 -24.70
N GLN A 402 1.60 -18.05 -24.35
CA GLN A 402 2.97 -17.86 -24.83
C GLN A 402 3.08 -18.04 -26.36
N ARG A 403 2.27 -18.94 -26.96
CA ARG A 403 2.24 -19.16 -28.42
C ARG A 403 1.58 -18.02 -29.21
N LEU A 404 0.71 -17.22 -28.58
CA LEU A 404 0.14 -16.02 -29.18
C LEU A 404 1.10 -14.83 -29.06
N ILE A 405 1.72 -14.62 -27.90
CA ILE A 405 2.69 -13.53 -27.67
C ILE A 405 3.93 -13.66 -28.57
N ASN A 406 4.41 -14.87 -28.85
CA ASN A 406 5.58 -15.10 -29.70
C ASN A 406 5.34 -14.93 -31.22
N LYS A 407 4.12 -14.55 -31.65
CA LYS A 407 3.79 -14.42 -33.10
C LYS A 407 3.76 -12.99 -33.64
N GLU A 408 3.77 -11.95 -32.78
CA GLU A 408 3.77 -10.53 -33.19
C GLU A 408 5.15 -9.86 -33.16
N SER A 409 6.25 -10.62 -33.20
CA SER A 409 7.62 -10.07 -33.20
C SER A 409 8.51 -10.58 -34.34
N ARG A 410 8.03 -10.45 -35.59
CA ARG A 410 8.87 -10.43 -36.82
C ARG A 410 8.07 -9.97 -38.05
N THR A 411 8.19 -8.70 -38.41
CA THR A 411 8.66 -8.22 -39.74
C THR A 411 8.48 -6.71 -39.85
N CYS A 412 9.59 -5.96 -39.81
CA CYS A 412 9.59 -4.58 -40.30
C CYS A 412 9.87 -4.59 -41.81
N LEU A 413 8.96 -4.06 -42.61
CA LEU A 413 9.21 -3.65 -43.99
C LEU A 413 8.59 -2.24 -44.21
N PRO A 414 9.22 -1.37 -45.02
CA PRO A 414 8.87 0.04 -45.06
C PRO A 414 7.72 0.35 -46.04
N LEU A 415 6.91 1.36 -45.72
CA LEU A 415 6.20 2.16 -46.73
C LEU A 415 7.24 2.86 -47.62
N PRO A 416 7.00 3.05 -48.94
CA PRO A 416 5.71 3.54 -49.46
C PRO A 416 5.22 2.95 -50.81
N ARG A 417 3.88 2.84 -50.94
CA ARG A 417 3.07 3.03 -52.18
C ARG A 417 1.59 2.79 -51.81
N LEU A 418 0.90 3.84 -51.35
CA LEU A 418 0.01 4.72 -52.13
C LEU A 418 -1.20 4.01 -52.78
N LEU A 419 -2.39 4.47 -52.37
CA LEU A 419 -3.63 4.67 -53.14
C LEU A 419 -3.98 3.65 -54.25
N GLY A 420 -5.07 2.89 -54.06
CA GLY A 420 -5.68 2.15 -55.18
C GLY A 420 -6.88 1.24 -54.92
N VAL A 421 -7.16 0.79 -53.67
CA VAL A 421 -8.11 -0.33 -53.44
C VAL A 421 -9.25 -0.02 -52.44
N LEU A 422 -9.23 1.13 -51.75
CA LEU A 422 -10.18 1.47 -50.68
C LEU A 422 -11.48 2.17 -51.15
N LEU A 423 -12.05 1.75 -52.28
CA LEU A 423 -13.23 2.41 -52.89
C LEU A 423 -14.34 1.46 -53.40
N ALA A 424 -14.32 0.18 -52.99
CA ALA A 424 -15.27 -0.84 -53.47
C ALA A 424 -15.93 -1.71 -52.37
N LEU A 425 -15.85 -1.32 -51.09
CA LEU A 425 -16.41 -2.08 -49.94
C LEU A 425 -17.23 -1.20 -48.98
N CYS A 426 -17.99 -0.24 -49.51
CA CYS A 426 -18.86 0.65 -48.73
C CYS A 426 -20.36 0.31 -48.87
N VAL A 427 -20.71 -0.97 -48.96
CA VAL A 427 -22.11 -1.43 -49.04
C VAL A 427 -22.30 -2.59 -48.05
N LEU A 428 -23.23 -2.39 -47.10
CA LEU A 428 -23.65 -3.33 -46.04
C LEU A 428 -22.67 -3.53 -44.86
N VAL A 429 -22.53 -2.49 -44.04
CA VAL A 429 -22.29 -2.66 -42.58
C VAL A 429 -23.52 -2.10 -41.88
N PRO A 430 -24.18 -2.83 -40.96
CA PRO A 430 -25.31 -2.28 -40.20
C PRO A 430 -24.82 -1.13 -39.31
N GLU A 431 -25.69 -0.14 -39.11
CA GLU A 431 -25.37 1.05 -38.32
C GLU A 431 -24.91 0.67 -36.90
N PHE A 432 -23.61 0.77 -36.64
CA PHE A 432 -23.11 0.85 -35.28
C PHE A 432 -23.63 2.17 -34.70
N VAL A 433 -24.72 2.07 -33.95
CA VAL A 433 -25.19 3.16 -33.10
C VAL A 433 -24.06 3.48 -32.12
N LEU A 434 -23.32 4.55 -32.40
CA LEU A 434 -22.38 5.16 -31.47
C LEU A 434 -23.19 5.67 -30.29
N GLY A 435 -23.38 4.80 -29.30
CA GLY A 435 -24.08 5.13 -28.07
C GLY A 435 -23.38 6.31 -27.41
N VAL A 436 -24.09 7.44 -27.33
CA VAL A 436 -23.61 8.61 -26.58
C VAL A 436 -23.40 8.17 -25.14
N LYS A 437 -22.13 8.15 -24.69
CA LYS A 437 -21.79 7.77 -23.32
C LYS A 437 -22.50 8.73 -22.37
N GLN A 438 -23.44 8.21 -21.58
CA GLN A 438 -24.31 9.04 -20.75
C GLN A 438 -23.50 9.67 -19.62
N GLU A 439 -23.19 10.97 -19.75
CA GLU A 439 -22.47 11.73 -18.73
C GLU A 439 -23.35 11.98 -17.50
N LEU A 440 -22.83 11.66 -16.32
CA LEU A 440 -23.42 12.10 -15.05
C LEU A 440 -23.10 13.57 -14.83
N ARG A 441 -24.09 14.37 -14.43
CA ARG A 441 -23.90 15.77 -14.04
C ARG A 441 -25.00 16.28 -13.13
N PHE A 442 -24.69 17.33 -12.39
CA PHE A 442 -25.66 18.02 -11.54
C PHE A 442 -26.82 18.61 -12.36
N GLY A 443 -28.04 18.47 -11.83
CA GLY A 443 -29.26 19.02 -12.43
C GLY A 443 -29.34 20.55 -12.30
N ARG A 444 -30.35 21.16 -12.93
CA ARG A 444 -30.59 22.62 -12.85
C ARG A 444 -30.87 23.13 -11.42
N THR A 445 -31.25 22.24 -10.52
CA THR A 445 -31.43 22.50 -9.08
C THR A 445 -30.12 22.64 -8.32
N GLY A 446 -28.98 22.25 -8.92
CA GLY A 446 -27.68 22.16 -8.25
C GLY A 446 -27.57 20.97 -7.31
N GLU A 447 -28.50 20.01 -7.38
CA GLU A 447 -28.45 18.77 -6.60
C GLU A 447 -28.14 17.57 -7.50
N PHE A 448 -27.58 16.53 -6.90
CA PHE A 448 -27.38 15.21 -7.51
C PHE A 448 -27.69 14.14 -6.45
N LYS A 449 -28.68 13.29 -6.71
CA LYS A 449 -29.20 12.28 -5.79
C LYS A 449 -28.80 10.87 -6.21
N ILE A 450 -28.20 10.13 -5.28
CA ILE A 450 -27.82 8.73 -5.42
C ILE A 450 -28.72 7.89 -4.50
N LEU A 451 -29.32 6.84 -5.07
CA LEU A 451 -29.95 5.76 -4.29
C LEU A 451 -28.93 4.62 -4.13
N GLN A 452 -28.56 4.29 -2.90
CA GLN A 452 -27.74 3.12 -2.58
C GLN A 452 -28.64 1.94 -2.19
N VAL A 453 -28.44 0.82 -2.88
CA VAL A 453 -29.07 -0.47 -2.63
C VAL A 453 -27.94 -1.45 -2.27
N ALA A 454 -28.05 -2.17 -1.17
CA ALA A 454 -27.02 -3.12 -0.71
C ALA A 454 -27.66 -4.44 -0.37
N ASP A 455 -26.95 -5.54 -0.61
CA ASP A 455 -27.33 -6.84 -0.04
C ASP A 455 -28.76 -7.24 -0.49
N MET A 456 -28.98 -7.23 -1.81
CA MET A 456 -30.26 -7.67 -2.38
C MET A 456 -30.42 -9.18 -2.25
N HIS A 457 -29.30 -9.92 -2.34
CA HIS A 457 -29.27 -11.39 -2.24
C HIS A 457 -30.31 -12.03 -3.17
N TYR A 458 -30.52 -11.45 -4.36
CA TYR A 458 -31.56 -11.90 -5.28
C TYR A 458 -31.23 -13.28 -5.84
N ALA A 459 -32.21 -14.18 -5.98
CA ALA A 459 -31.99 -15.50 -6.58
C ALA A 459 -32.95 -15.77 -7.74
N ASP A 460 -33.82 -16.78 -7.61
CA ASP A 460 -34.67 -17.26 -8.71
C ASP A 460 -36.05 -16.57 -8.76
N GLY A 461 -36.23 -15.46 -8.02
CA GLY A 461 -37.40 -14.61 -8.18
C GLY A 461 -38.57 -15.09 -7.33
N LYS A 462 -39.64 -15.58 -7.99
CA LYS A 462 -40.89 -15.98 -7.32
C LYS A 462 -40.74 -17.24 -6.46
N THR A 463 -39.80 -18.11 -6.79
CA THR A 463 -39.56 -19.39 -6.12
C THR A 463 -38.66 -19.29 -4.91
N THR A 464 -37.86 -18.24 -4.82
CA THR A 464 -36.98 -17.95 -3.68
C THR A 464 -37.80 -17.35 -2.55
N GLY A 465 -37.77 -17.99 -1.38
CA GLY A 465 -38.45 -17.51 -0.18
C GLY A 465 -37.65 -16.45 0.56
N CYS A 466 -38.33 -15.57 1.29
CA CYS A 466 -37.68 -14.55 2.12
C CYS A 466 -37.11 -15.13 3.42
N LEU A 467 -36.03 -14.52 3.91
CA LEU A 467 -35.45 -14.77 5.22
C LEU A 467 -35.85 -13.69 6.23
N ASP A 468 -35.99 -14.10 7.48
CA ASP A 468 -36.18 -13.22 8.65
C ASP A 468 -37.34 -12.22 8.55
N VAL A 469 -38.50 -12.71 8.08
CA VAL A 469 -39.78 -11.96 8.06
C VAL A 469 -40.84 -12.76 8.80
N PHE A 470 -41.60 -12.12 9.70
CA PHE A 470 -42.73 -12.81 10.34
C PHE A 470 -43.87 -13.05 9.32
N PRO A 471 -44.58 -14.19 9.37
CA PRO A 471 -45.79 -14.42 8.57
C PRO A 471 -46.87 -13.35 8.76
N SER A 472 -46.89 -12.67 9.91
CA SER A 472 -47.75 -11.51 10.20
C SER A 472 -47.32 -10.21 9.53
N GLN A 473 -46.04 -10.05 9.18
CA GLN A 473 -45.53 -8.93 8.37
C GLN A 473 -45.85 -9.18 6.89
N MET A 474 -45.52 -10.36 6.36
CA MET A 474 -45.83 -10.76 4.98
C MET A 474 -46.23 -12.25 4.91
N PRO A 475 -47.53 -12.57 4.72
CA PRO A 475 -48.01 -13.95 4.62
C PRO A 475 -47.47 -14.73 3.40
N THR A 476 -47.08 -14.02 2.35
CA THR A 476 -46.34 -14.56 1.20
C THR A 476 -45.23 -13.58 0.85
N CYS A 477 -44.01 -14.08 0.64
CA CYS A 477 -42.84 -13.26 0.39
C CYS A 477 -41.85 -14.02 -0.51
N SER A 478 -41.26 -13.31 -1.46
CA SER A 478 -40.20 -13.80 -2.36
C SER A 478 -39.28 -12.65 -2.80
N ASP A 479 -38.28 -12.89 -3.65
CA ASP A 479 -37.47 -11.80 -4.25
C ASP A 479 -38.31 -10.75 -5.00
N LEU A 480 -39.54 -11.09 -5.40
CA LEU A 480 -40.47 -10.12 -5.99
C LEU A 480 -40.81 -8.97 -5.01
N ASN A 481 -40.67 -9.19 -3.70
CA ASN A 481 -40.78 -8.17 -2.67
C ASN A 481 -39.57 -7.23 -2.71
N THR A 482 -38.35 -7.75 -2.87
CA THR A 482 -37.14 -6.95 -3.15
C THR A 482 -37.35 -6.11 -4.43
N THR A 483 -37.82 -6.72 -5.52
CA THR A 483 -38.18 -6.03 -6.78
C THR A 483 -39.20 -4.90 -6.56
N ALA A 484 -40.22 -5.13 -5.72
CA ALA A 484 -41.23 -4.13 -5.41
C ALA A 484 -40.64 -2.96 -4.60
N PHE A 485 -39.77 -3.26 -3.62
CA PHE A 485 -39.10 -2.25 -2.81
C PHE A 485 -38.20 -1.34 -3.67
N VAL A 486 -37.40 -1.89 -4.60
CA VAL A 486 -36.58 -1.05 -5.52
C VAL A 486 -37.47 -0.12 -6.34
N LYS A 487 -38.58 -0.62 -6.89
CA LYS A 487 -39.53 0.21 -7.66
C LYS A 487 -40.14 1.32 -6.83
N ARG A 488 -40.54 1.04 -5.58
CA ARG A 488 -41.09 2.04 -4.64
C ARG A 488 -40.05 3.10 -4.29
N MET A 489 -38.81 2.71 -4.02
CA MET A 489 -37.69 3.62 -3.74
C MET A 489 -37.39 4.55 -4.93
N ILE A 490 -37.31 4.00 -6.15
CA ILE A 490 -37.13 4.79 -7.38
C ILE A 490 -38.27 5.82 -7.56
N GLN A 491 -39.52 5.42 -7.35
CA GLN A 491 -40.69 6.29 -7.50
C GLN A 491 -40.73 7.42 -6.46
N ALA A 492 -40.39 7.12 -5.21
CA ALA A 492 -40.43 8.08 -4.11
C ALA A 492 -39.26 9.05 -4.13
N GLU A 493 -38.03 8.55 -4.29
CA GLU A 493 -36.83 9.37 -4.20
C GLU A 493 -36.44 10.02 -5.53
N LYS A 494 -36.79 9.42 -6.68
CA LYS A 494 -36.43 9.90 -8.03
C LYS A 494 -34.93 10.21 -8.16
N PRO A 495 -34.04 9.23 -7.93
CA PRO A 495 -32.60 9.46 -7.95
C PRO A 495 -32.11 9.80 -9.36
N ASP A 496 -31.04 10.58 -9.44
CA ASP A 496 -30.30 10.82 -10.68
C ASP A 496 -29.41 9.61 -11.04
N PHE A 497 -29.04 8.80 -10.03
CA PHE A 497 -28.17 7.64 -10.17
C PHE A 497 -28.46 6.55 -9.12
N ILE A 498 -28.28 5.28 -9.48
CA ILE A 498 -28.45 4.15 -8.54
C ILE A 498 -27.12 3.41 -8.38
N VAL A 499 -26.72 3.13 -7.14
CA VAL A 499 -25.53 2.34 -6.82
C VAL A 499 -25.92 1.06 -6.08
N PHE A 500 -25.50 -0.08 -6.60
CA PHE A 500 -25.63 -1.36 -5.92
C PHE A 500 -24.29 -1.75 -5.25
N THR A 501 -24.27 -1.89 -3.92
CA THR A 501 -23.03 -2.10 -3.14
C THR A 501 -22.74 -3.56 -2.79
N GLY A 502 -22.80 -4.43 -3.80
CA GLY A 502 -22.46 -5.85 -3.69
C GLY A 502 -23.58 -6.73 -3.14
N ASP A 503 -23.34 -8.04 -3.23
CA ASP A 503 -24.32 -9.12 -3.04
C ASP A 503 -25.65 -8.80 -3.72
N ASN A 504 -25.50 -8.54 -5.02
CA ASN A 504 -26.59 -8.28 -5.93
C ASN A 504 -27.44 -9.55 -6.08
N ILE A 505 -26.78 -10.71 -6.11
CA ILE A 505 -27.39 -12.04 -6.08
C ILE A 505 -26.89 -12.89 -4.90
N TYR A 506 -27.72 -13.80 -4.40
CA TYR A 506 -27.29 -14.84 -3.46
C TYR A 506 -27.06 -16.14 -4.21
N ALA A 507 -25.81 -16.31 -4.65
CA ALA A 507 -25.49 -17.19 -5.74
C ALA A 507 -25.72 -18.68 -5.44
N PHE A 508 -25.66 -19.12 -4.18
CA PHE A 508 -26.00 -20.50 -3.79
C PHE A 508 -27.44 -20.92 -4.17
N ASP A 509 -28.39 -19.99 -4.11
CA ASP A 509 -29.80 -20.25 -4.44
C ASP A 509 -30.15 -19.83 -5.89
N CYS A 510 -29.18 -19.33 -6.67
CA CYS A 510 -29.34 -18.97 -8.08
C CYS A 510 -29.08 -20.17 -8.99
N THR A 511 -30.09 -20.64 -9.74
CA THR A 511 -29.87 -21.70 -10.75
C THR A 511 -29.17 -21.20 -12.01
N ASP A 512 -29.28 -19.90 -12.32
CA ASP A 512 -28.59 -19.23 -13.41
C ASP A 512 -28.27 -17.77 -13.00
N ALA A 513 -27.01 -17.51 -12.65
CA ALA A 513 -26.55 -16.20 -12.20
C ALA A 513 -26.85 -15.08 -13.20
N ALA A 514 -26.77 -15.31 -14.52
CA ALA A 514 -27.05 -14.27 -15.51
C ALA A 514 -28.52 -13.85 -15.47
N LYS A 515 -29.43 -14.82 -15.37
CA LYS A 515 -30.87 -14.62 -15.27
C LYS A 515 -31.28 -13.99 -13.92
N SER A 516 -30.62 -14.36 -12.83
CA SER A 516 -30.84 -13.75 -11.51
C SER A 516 -30.37 -12.29 -11.47
N LEU A 517 -29.21 -11.97 -12.07
CA LEU A 517 -28.74 -10.58 -12.25
C LEU A 517 -29.71 -9.76 -13.12
N ASP A 518 -30.19 -10.33 -14.24
CA ASP A 518 -31.18 -9.68 -15.11
C ASP A 518 -32.46 -9.33 -14.34
N ALA A 519 -32.94 -10.23 -13.48
CA ALA A 519 -34.12 -10.01 -12.64
C ALA A 519 -33.86 -8.95 -11.54
N ALA A 520 -32.71 -9.04 -10.86
CA ALA A 520 -32.31 -8.13 -9.79
C ALA A 520 -32.20 -6.67 -10.27
N PHE A 521 -31.58 -6.45 -11.44
CA PHE A 521 -31.42 -5.10 -12.02
C PHE A 521 -32.59 -4.64 -12.90
N ALA A 522 -33.58 -5.49 -13.19
CA ALA A 522 -34.74 -5.14 -14.01
C ALA A 522 -35.45 -3.83 -13.57
N PRO A 523 -35.63 -3.50 -12.28
CA PRO A 523 -36.19 -2.20 -11.87
C PRO A 523 -35.35 -1.00 -12.32
N ALA A 524 -34.02 -1.06 -12.18
CA ALA A 524 -33.12 0.02 -12.61
C ALA A 524 -33.14 0.15 -14.14
N ILE A 525 -33.02 -0.96 -14.87
CA ILE A 525 -33.11 -1.00 -16.34
C ILE A 525 -34.43 -0.39 -16.83
N ALA A 526 -35.57 -0.78 -16.24
CA ALA A 526 -36.89 -0.29 -16.61
C ALA A 526 -37.09 1.21 -16.30
N SER A 527 -36.45 1.72 -15.24
CA SER A 527 -36.52 3.14 -14.86
C SER A 527 -35.80 4.08 -15.84
N LYS A 528 -34.86 3.56 -16.62
CA LYS A 528 -33.92 4.32 -17.48
C LYS A 528 -32.98 5.28 -16.73
N ILE A 529 -32.95 5.21 -15.40
CA ILE A 529 -31.97 5.92 -14.57
C ILE A 529 -30.61 5.23 -14.76
N PRO A 530 -29.51 5.97 -14.95
CA PRO A 530 -28.19 5.36 -15.01
C PRO A 530 -27.84 4.71 -13.66
N TRP A 531 -27.15 3.58 -13.69
CA TRP A 531 -26.85 2.82 -12.48
C TRP A 531 -25.48 2.15 -12.55
N ALA A 532 -24.89 1.79 -11.42
CA ALA A 532 -23.65 1.02 -11.38
C ALA A 532 -23.62 0.07 -10.18
N ALA A 533 -22.75 -0.93 -10.22
CA ALA A 533 -22.61 -1.95 -9.19
C ALA A 533 -21.15 -2.24 -8.85
N VAL A 534 -20.89 -2.56 -7.58
CA VAL A 534 -19.72 -3.35 -7.15
C VAL A 534 -20.15 -4.77 -6.82
N LEU A 535 -19.17 -5.65 -6.65
CA LEU A 535 -19.38 -7.05 -6.30
C LEU A 535 -19.16 -7.28 -4.81
N GLY A 536 -20.00 -8.12 -4.21
CA GLY A 536 -19.83 -8.66 -2.87
C GLY A 536 -19.13 -10.02 -2.85
N ASN A 537 -19.16 -10.72 -1.72
CA ASN A 537 -18.58 -12.06 -1.62
C ASN A 537 -19.50 -13.12 -2.26
N HIS A 538 -20.82 -12.96 -2.16
CA HIS A 538 -21.77 -13.96 -2.67
C HIS A 538 -21.96 -13.91 -4.19
N ASP A 539 -21.75 -12.77 -4.84
CA ASP A 539 -22.07 -12.57 -6.28
C ASP A 539 -21.48 -13.62 -7.24
N GLN A 540 -20.39 -14.31 -6.86
CA GLN A 540 -19.62 -15.24 -7.72
C GLN A 540 -19.84 -16.74 -7.45
N GLU A 541 -20.71 -17.13 -6.51
CA GLU A 541 -20.77 -18.51 -5.98
C GLU A 541 -21.74 -19.44 -6.75
N SER A 542 -22.08 -19.07 -8.00
CA SER A 542 -23.02 -19.78 -8.90
C SER A 542 -22.35 -20.09 -10.26
N THR A 543 -23.10 -20.02 -11.36
CA THR A 543 -22.69 -20.42 -12.71
C THR A 543 -21.70 -19.46 -13.38
N LEU A 544 -21.50 -18.25 -12.83
CA LEU A 544 -20.56 -17.24 -13.34
C LEU A 544 -19.41 -17.01 -12.35
N SER A 545 -18.18 -16.92 -12.87
CA SER A 545 -17.04 -16.43 -12.08
C SER A 545 -17.16 -14.94 -11.78
N ARG A 546 -16.39 -14.41 -10.82
CA ARG A 546 -16.33 -12.96 -10.50
C ARG A 546 -16.15 -12.06 -11.73
N GLU A 547 -15.27 -12.48 -12.65
CA GLU A 547 -15.09 -11.80 -13.94
C GLU A 547 -16.33 -11.92 -14.83
N GLY A 548 -16.95 -13.11 -14.89
CA GLY A 548 -18.17 -13.37 -15.65
C GLY A 548 -19.36 -12.53 -15.18
N VAL A 549 -19.55 -12.41 -13.86
CA VAL A 549 -20.56 -11.54 -13.23
C VAL A 549 -20.33 -10.09 -13.64
N MET A 550 -19.11 -9.58 -13.49
CA MET A 550 -18.80 -8.20 -13.89
C MET A 550 -19.01 -7.97 -15.40
N LYS A 551 -18.60 -8.93 -16.24
CA LYS A 551 -18.82 -8.90 -17.70
C LYS A 551 -20.29 -8.92 -18.08
N HIS A 552 -21.13 -9.65 -17.34
CA HIS A 552 -22.58 -9.63 -17.52
C HIS A 552 -23.15 -8.26 -17.15
N ILE A 553 -22.81 -7.76 -15.94
CA ILE A 553 -23.27 -6.46 -15.44
C ILE A 553 -22.96 -5.32 -16.40
N VAL A 554 -21.73 -5.22 -16.94
CA VAL A 554 -21.37 -4.14 -17.89
C VAL A 554 -22.05 -4.27 -19.26
N GLY A 555 -22.64 -5.43 -19.58
CA GLY A 555 -23.45 -5.64 -20.78
C GLY A 555 -24.91 -5.16 -20.64
N LEU A 556 -25.36 -4.85 -19.41
CA LEU A 556 -26.75 -4.49 -19.14
C LEU A 556 -27.07 -3.03 -19.49
N LYS A 557 -28.33 -2.78 -19.87
CA LYS A 557 -28.78 -1.47 -20.34
C LYS A 557 -28.73 -0.41 -19.25
N ASN A 558 -28.30 0.79 -19.64
CA ASN A 558 -28.16 1.98 -18.78
C ASN A 558 -27.16 1.82 -17.62
N THR A 559 -26.37 0.75 -17.59
CA THR A 559 -25.28 0.62 -16.62
C THR A 559 -24.14 1.59 -16.98
N LEU A 560 -23.51 2.16 -15.96
CA LEU A 560 -22.24 2.87 -16.02
C LEU A 560 -21.12 2.11 -15.32
N SER A 561 -21.41 0.89 -14.83
CA SER A 561 -20.42 -0.09 -14.40
C SER A 561 -19.36 -0.29 -15.49
N GLN A 562 -18.10 -0.46 -15.08
CA GLN A 562 -16.99 -0.71 -16.00
C GLN A 562 -16.17 -1.92 -15.55
N LEU A 563 -15.48 -2.56 -16.49
CA LEU A 563 -14.37 -3.44 -16.15
C LEU A 563 -13.19 -2.60 -15.64
N ASN A 564 -12.14 -3.27 -15.16
CA ASN A 564 -10.92 -2.62 -14.69
C ASN A 564 -10.29 -1.72 -15.80
N PRO A 565 -9.67 -0.59 -15.43
CA PRO A 565 -9.05 0.36 -16.35
C PRO A 565 -7.85 -0.25 -17.08
N VAL A 566 -7.84 -0.15 -18.41
CA VAL A 566 -6.78 -0.69 -19.28
C VAL A 566 -5.41 -0.04 -19.04
N GLU A 567 -5.35 1.18 -18.51
CA GLU A 567 -4.10 1.85 -18.11
C GLU A 567 -3.47 1.32 -16.81
N ALA A 568 -4.18 0.46 -16.06
CA ALA A 568 -3.66 -0.25 -14.91
C ALA A 568 -3.20 -1.65 -15.33
N HIS A 569 -1.93 -1.78 -15.74
CA HIS A 569 -1.36 -3.03 -16.27
C HIS A 569 -1.62 -4.28 -15.41
N VAL A 570 -1.73 -4.12 -14.08
CA VAL A 570 -2.22 -5.13 -13.13
C VAL A 570 -3.01 -4.42 -12.03
N ILE A 571 -4.27 -4.83 -11.84
CA ILE A 571 -5.13 -4.41 -10.72
C ILE A 571 -5.97 -5.62 -10.28
N ASP A 572 -6.04 -5.84 -8.97
CA ASP A 572 -6.73 -6.97 -8.35
C ASP A 572 -8.25 -6.81 -8.36
N GLY A 573 -9.00 -7.91 -8.39
CA GLY A 573 -10.46 -7.92 -8.45
C GLY A 573 -11.03 -7.54 -9.83
N PHE A 574 -12.34 -7.32 -9.90
CA PHE A 574 -13.07 -6.90 -11.11
C PHE A 574 -14.11 -5.84 -10.77
N GLY A 575 -14.23 -4.81 -11.61
CA GLY A 575 -15.15 -3.71 -11.35
C GLY A 575 -14.53 -2.55 -10.56
N ASN A 576 -13.22 -2.36 -10.67
CA ASN A 576 -12.56 -1.17 -10.14
C ASN A 576 -12.67 -0.03 -11.17
N TYR A 577 -13.40 1.05 -10.88
CA TYR A 577 -13.55 2.17 -11.80
C TYR A 577 -13.94 3.47 -11.09
N ASN A 578 -13.80 4.59 -11.80
CA ASN A 578 -14.22 5.90 -11.36
C ASN A 578 -15.30 6.44 -12.31
N LEU A 579 -16.31 7.11 -11.73
CA LEU A 579 -17.27 7.93 -12.47
C LEU A 579 -17.10 9.39 -12.06
N GLU A 580 -16.96 10.26 -13.05
CA GLU A 580 -16.87 11.71 -12.91
C GLU A 580 -18.29 12.31 -13.04
N ILE A 581 -18.69 13.18 -12.11
CA ILE A 581 -19.97 13.90 -12.16
C ILE A 581 -19.68 15.37 -12.51
N GLY A 582 -20.10 15.78 -13.70
CA GLY A 582 -19.89 17.13 -14.23
C GLY A 582 -20.73 18.20 -13.55
N GLY A 583 -20.29 19.46 -13.63
CA GLY A 583 -21.07 20.60 -13.17
C GLY A 583 -22.38 20.80 -13.96
N VAL A 584 -23.22 21.73 -13.50
CA VAL A 584 -24.48 22.06 -14.19
C VAL A 584 -24.20 22.59 -15.60
N LYS A 585 -24.99 22.16 -16.58
CA LYS A 585 -24.88 22.63 -17.97
C LYS A 585 -24.97 24.17 -18.04
N GLY A 586 -24.02 24.81 -18.70
CA GLY A 586 -23.86 26.26 -18.78
C GLY A 586 -23.11 26.90 -17.60
N SER A 587 -22.62 26.15 -16.62
CA SER A 587 -21.80 26.69 -15.53
C SER A 587 -20.30 26.65 -15.85
N GLU A 588 -19.50 27.40 -15.07
CA GLU A 588 -18.03 27.39 -15.12
C GLU A 588 -17.42 25.98 -14.94
N PHE A 589 -18.19 25.04 -14.40
CA PHE A 589 -17.81 23.65 -14.15
C PHE A 589 -18.47 22.64 -15.10
N GLU A 590 -19.18 23.05 -16.16
CA GLU A 590 -19.86 22.12 -17.08
C GLU A 590 -18.95 20.98 -17.59
N ASN A 591 -17.68 21.31 -17.83
CA ASN A 591 -16.63 20.41 -18.34
C ASN A 591 -15.59 20.02 -17.27
N LYS A 592 -15.94 20.08 -15.98
CA LYS A 592 -15.11 19.62 -14.86
C LYS A 592 -15.89 18.62 -14.00
N SER A 593 -15.25 17.53 -13.59
CA SER A 593 -15.76 16.72 -12.48
C SER A 593 -15.78 17.54 -11.19
N VAL A 594 -16.96 17.70 -10.60
CA VAL A 594 -17.19 18.41 -9.32
C VAL A 594 -17.47 17.44 -8.17
N LEU A 595 -17.79 16.18 -8.47
CA LEU A 595 -17.96 15.09 -7.51
C LEU A 595 -17.46 13.80 -8.17
N ASN A 596 -16.61 13.04 -7.48
CA ASN A 596 -16.02 11.81 -8.00
C ASN A 596 -16.60 10.60 -7.26
N LEU A 597 -17.03 9.58 -8.00
CA LEU A 597 -17.42 8.29 -7.43
C LEU A 597 -16.31 7.27 -7.70
N TYR A 598 -15.90 6.52 -6.68
CA TYR A 598 -14.89 5.47 -6.77
C TYR A 598 -15.53 4.12 -6.41
N PHE A 599 -15.47 3.18 -7.33
CA PHE A 599 -16.00 1.82 -7.17
C PHE A 599 -14.81 0.86 -7.07
N LEU A 600 -14.77 0.06 -6.01
CA LEU A 600 -13.67 -0.88 -5.75
C LEU A 600 -14.22 -2.26 -5.44
N ASP A 601 -13.56 -3.27 -5.99
CA ASP A 601 -13.78 -4.66 -5.62
C ASP A 601 -13.12 -4.94 -4.26
N SER A 602 -13.90 -5.07 -3.19
CA SER A 602 -13.37 -5.44 -1.87
C SER A 602 -12.83 -6.88 -1.82
N GLY A 603 -13.09 -7.69 -2.86
CA GLY A 603 -12.85 -9.12 -2.90
C GLY A 603 -14.00 -9.91 -2.26
N ASP A 604 -13.71 -11.17 -2.01
CA ASP A 604 -14.59 -12.20 -1.47
C ASP A 604 -14.03 -12.73 -0.13
N TYR A 605 -13.13 -13.70 -0.19
CA TYR A 605 -12.47 -14.33 0.95
C TYR A 605 -10.95 -14.17 0.81
N SER A 606 -10.22 -14.39 1.90
CA SER A 606 -8.77 -14.31 1.88
C SER A 606 -8.16 -15.44 1.05
N THR A 607 -7.43 -15.07 -0.01
CA THR A 607 -6.62 -16.00 -0.82
C THR A 607 -5.26 -16.33 -0.19
N VAL A 608 -4.94 -15.77 0.99
CA VAL A 608 -3.69 -16.03 1.71
C VAL A 608 -3.97 -17.05 2.83
N PRO A 609 -3.48 -18.30 2.74
CA PRO A 609 -3.91 -19.40 3.62
C PRO A 609 -3.71 -19.15 5.12
N SER A 610 -2.75 -18.29 5.48
CA SER A 610 -2.40 -17.95 6.85
C SER A 610 -3.16 -16.75 7.43
N ILE A 611 -4.08 -16.15 6.65
CA ILE A 611 -4.97 -15.06 7.05
C ILE A 611 -6.40 -15.52 6.74
N PRO A 612 -7.18 -16.01 7.73
CA PRO A 612 -8.55 -16.45 7.50
C PRO A 612 -9.53 -15.28 7.41
N GLY A 613 -10.74 -15.58 6.91
CA GLY A 613 -11.85 -14.63 6.81
C GLY A 613 -11.95 -13.94 5.45
N TYR A 614 -12.53 -12.74 5.46
CA TYR A 614 -12.89 -12.00 4.25
C TYR A 614 -11.71 -11.40 3.48
N GLY A 615 -11.98 -11.09 2.20
CA GLY A 615 -11.10 -10.35 1.31
C GLY A 615 -10.86 -8.90 1.77
N TRP A 616 -10.04 -8.17 1.01
CA TRP A 616 -9.72 -6.76 1.26
C TRP A 616 -9.25 -6.10 -0.03
N ILE A 617 -9.39 -4.77 -0.11
CA ILE A 617 -8.87 -3.93 -1.20
C ILE A 617 -7.34 -3.99 -1.22
N LYS A 618 -6.78 -4.58 -2.28
CA LYS A 618 -5.35 -4.90 -2.44
C LYS A 618 -4.51 -3.65 -2.80
N PRO A 619 -3.19 -3.65 -2.52
CA PRO A 619 -2.31 -2.52 -2.83
C PRO A 619 -2.31 -2.03 -4.30
N SER A 620 -2.62 -2.90 -5.27
CA SER A 620 -2.75 -2.49 -6.68
C SER A 620 -3.94 -1.55 -6.92
N GLN A 621 -5.07 -1.82 -6.27
CA GLN A 621 -6.29 -1.02 -6.33
C GLN A 621 -6.09 0.30 -5.60
N GLN A 622 -5.40 0.28 -4.45
CA GLN A 622 -5.02 1.49 -3.71
C GLN A 622 -4.11 2.39 -4.56
N PHE A 623 -3.12 1.81 -5.25
CA PHE A 623 -2.25 2.56 -6.16
C PHE A 623 -3.00 3.14 -7.38
N TRP A 624 -3.96 2.39 -7.94
CA TRP A 624 -4.85 2.92 -8.97
C TRP A 624 -5.69 4.09 -8.45
N PHE A 625 -6.31 3.94 -7.27
CA PHE A 625 -7.08 5.00 -6.62
C PHE A 625 -6.22 6.25 -6.39
N GLN A 626 -5.03 6.12 -5.79
CA GLN A 626 -4.10 7.23 -5.56
C GLN A 626 -3.74 7.96 -6.86
N ARG A 627 -3.46 7.23 -7.95
CA ARG A 627 -3.18 7.84 -9.27
C ARG A 627 -4.39 8.57 -9.85
N THR A 628 -5.58 7.99 -9.67
CA THR A 628 -6.85 8.52 -10.20
C THR A 628 -7.27 9.77 -9.43
N SER A 629 -7.33 9.72 -8.10
CA SER A 629 -7.51 10.88 -7.23
C SER A 629 -6.50 11.97 -7.56
N ALA A 630 -5.20 11.67 -7.60
CA ALA A 630 -4.19 12.68 -7.91
C ALA A 630 -4.35 13.30 -9.32
N LYS A 631 -4.85 12.56 -10.31
CA LYS A 631 -5.22 13.09 -11.65
C LYS A 631 -6.42 14.03 -11.54
N LEU A 632 -7.50 13.60 -10.90
CA LEU A 632 -8.75 14.35 -10.76
C LEU A 632 -8.56 15.62 -9.93
N ARG A 633 -7.85 15.53 -8.80
CA ARG A 633 -7.43 16.67 -7.97
C ARG A 633 -6.68 17.73 -8.78
N ARG A 634 -5.67 17.33 -9.56
CA ARG A 634 -4.92 18.25 -10.45
C ARG A 634 -5.80 18.89 -11.52
N ALA A 635 -6.71 18.12 -12.13
CA ALA A 635 -7.64 18.64 -13.14
C ALA A 635 -8.59 19.68 -12.52
N TYR A 636 -9.21 19.35 -11.38
CA TYR A 636 -10.14 20.25 -10.68
C TYR A 636 -9.48 21.55 -10.24
N MET A 637 -8.29 21.47 -9.62
CA MET A 637 -7.52 22.62 -9.13
C MET A 637 -6.81 23.41 -10.25
N SER A 638 -6.91 23.00 -11.52
CA SER A 638 -6.30 23.72 -12.65
C SER A 638 -7.13 24.92 -13.13
N LYS A 639 -6.46 25.89 -13.77
CA LYS A 639 -7.07 27.02 -14.48
C LYS A 639 -8.00 26.54 -15.62
N PRO A 640 -9.02 27.33 -16.03
CA PRO A 640 -9.32 28.70 -15.62
C PRO A 640 -9.92 28.82 -14.21
N PHE A 641 -10.83 27.93 -13.83
CA PHE A 641 -11.56 27.99 -12.54
C PHE A 641 -10.90 27.11 -11.47
N ALA A 642 -9.73 27.52 -11.00
CA ALA A 642 -8.95 26.78 -10.00
C ALA A 642 -9.60 26.84 -8.62
N GLN A 643 -9.75 25.69 -7.95
CA GLN A 643 -10.31 25.58 -6.60
C GLN A 643 -9.23 25.43 -5.53
N ARG A 644 -9.54 25.87 -4.30
CA ARG A 644 -8.62 25.82 -3.14
C ARG A 644 -8.40 24.40 -2.62
N GLY A 645 -9.40 23.54 -2.77
CA GLY A 645 -9.37 22.14 -2.36
C GLY A 645 -9.73 21.19 -3.52
N PRO A 646 -9.62 19.88 -3.29
CA PRO A 646 -10.05 18.87 -4.25
C PRO A 646 -11.58 18.84 -4.40
N ALA A 647 -12.09 18.31 -5.51
CA ALA A 647 -13.50 17.95 -5.64
C ALA A 647 -13.77 16.75 -4.72
N PRO A 648 -14.88 16.71 -3.95
CA PRO A 648 -15.15 15.61 -3.05
C PRO A 648 -15.28 14.27 -3.78
N GLY A 649 -14.88 13.21 -3.09
CA GLY A 649 -14.99 11.82 -3.53
C GLY A 649 -15.92 11.00 -2.65
N LEU A 650 -16.68 10.09 -3.24
CA LEU A 650 -17.45 9.05 -2.55
C LEU A 650 -16.91 7.67 -2.97
N ALA A 651 -16.54 6.83 -2.00
CA ALA A 651 -16.09 5.47 -2.26
C ALA A 651 -17.23 4.46 -2.04
N TYR A 652 -17.30 3.44 -2.89
CA TYR A 652 -18.26 2.35 -2.83
C TYR A 652 -17.52 1.02 -2.97
N PHE A 653 -17.74 0.13 -2.02
CA PHE A 653 -17.24 -1.24 -1.96
C PHE A 653 -18.24 -2.06 -1.12
N HIS A 654 -18.06 -3.38 -1.02
CA HIS A 654 -19.03 -4.23 -0.33
C HIS A 654 -18.62 -4.57 1.12
N ILE A 655 -17.45 -5.18 1.29
CA ILE A 655 -16.92 -5.61 2.61
C ILE A 655 -16.39 -4.37 3.37
N PRO A 656 -16.80 -4.16 4.63
CA PRO A 656 -16.37 -3.01 5.43
C PRO A 656 -14.86 -3.01 5.69
N LEU A 657 -14.29 -1.82 5.84
CA LEU A 657 -12.91 -1.65 6.30
C LEU A 657 -12.82 -1.91 7.81
N PRO A 658 -11.68 -2.39 8.36
CA PRO A 658 -11.53 -2.61 9.80
C PRO A 658 -11.78 -1.37 10.66
N GLU A 659 -11.63 -0.17 10.10
CA GLU A 659 -11.97 1.10 10.74
C GLU A 659 -13.46 1.23 11.12
N PHE A 660 -14.38 0.49 10.51
CA PHE A 660 -15.78 0.46 10.96
C PHE A 660 -15.92 -0.12 12.40
N ALA A 661 -14.91 -0.85 12.90
CA ALA A 661 -14.85 -1.32 14.28
C ALA A 661 -14.50 -0.24 15.31
N SER A 662 -14.02 0.95 14.90
CA SER A 662 -13.71 2.05 15.82
C SER A 662 -14.94 2.78 16.35
N PHE A 663 -16.14 2.49 15.82
CA PHE A 663 -17.37 3.16 16.21
C PHE A 663 -18.13 2.42 17.31
N ASP A 664 -18.59 3.20 18.29
CA ASP A 664 -19.48 2.84 19.38
C ASP A 664 -20.72 3.75 19.39
N SER A 665 -21.70 3.48 20.25
CA SER A 665 -22.98 4.19 20.25
C SER A 665 -22.91 5.70 20.57
N SER A 666 -21.74 6.24 20.94
CA SER A 666 -21.52 7.67 21.16
C SER A 666 -21.06 8.44 19.91
N ASN A 667 -20.57 7.76 18.87
CA ASN A 667 -19.86 8.39 17.75
C ASN A 667 -20.38 8.03 16.34
N PHE A 668 -21.56 7.40 16.25
CA PHE A 668 -22.30 7.20 14.99
C PHE A 668 -23.77 7.65 15.08
N THR A 669 -24.45 7.71 13.93
CA THR A 669 -25.91 7.85 13.86
C THR A 669 -26.50 6.71 13.02
N GLY A 670 -27.65 6.16 13.44
CA GLY A 670 -28.21 4.88 12.96
C GLY A 670 -28.03 3.78 14.00
N VAL A 671 -27.97 2.51 13.57
CA VAL A 671 -27.92 1.36 14.49
C VAL A 671 -26.83 0.36 14.08
N LYS A 672 -26.15 -0.18 15.10
CA LYS A 672 -25.21 -1.30 15.02
C LYS A 672 -25.85 -2.47 15.77
N GLN A 673 -26.20 -3.54 15.08
CA GLN A 673 -26.88 -4.71 15.67
C GLN A 673 -26.08 -6.01 15.58
N GLU A 674 -24.95 -6.01 14.88
CA GLU A 674 -24.05 -7.16 14.80
C GLU A 674 -22.57 -6.76 14.84
N GLY A 675 -21.68 -7.73 14.66
CA GLY A 675 -20.25 -7.49 14.54
C GLY A 675 -19.91 -6.65 13.31
N ILE A 676 -18.61 -6.34 13.15
CA ILE A 676 -18.11 -5.71 11.93
C ILE A 676 -17.36 -6.79 11.15
N SER A 677 -17.95 -7.29 10.06
CA SER A 677 -17.41 -8.40 9.26
C SER A 677 -16.33 -7.94 8.28
N SER A 678 -15.41 -7.11 8.76
CA SER A 678 -14.26 -6.64 8.00
C SER A 678 -13.17 -7.71 7.87
N ALA A 679 -12.22 -7.48 6.96
CA ALA A 679 -10.99 -8.27 6.87
C ALA A 679 -10.23 -8.33 8.21
N SER A 680 -9.70 -9.49 8.58
CA SER A 680 -8.89 -9.69 9.80
C SER A 680 -7.58 -8.88 9.82
N VAL A 681 -7.09 -8.49 8.64
CA VAL A 681 -5.92 -7.63 8.42
C VAL A 681 -6.35 -6.32 7.78
N ASN A 682 -5.81 -5.21 8.28
CA ASN A 682 -6.08 -3.89 7.72
C ASN A 682 -5.18 -3.67 6.50
N SER A 683 -5.80 -3.35 5.36
CA SER A 683 -5.07 -3.13 4.10
C SER A 683 -4.54 -1.70 3.94
N GLY A 684 -4.87 -0.78 4.84
CA GLY A 684 -4.50 0.64 4.77
C GLY A 684 -5.24 1.46 3.72
N PHE A 685 -6.35 0.95 3.18
CA PHE A 685 -7.13 1.72 2.22
C PHE A 685 -7.80 2.95 2.85
N PHE A 686 -8.22 2.88 4.13
CA PHE A 686 -8.72 4.07 4.84
C PHE A 686 -7.64 5.16 4.92
N THR A 687 -6.43 4.81 5.37
CA THR A 687 -5.27 5.71 5.41
C THR A 687 -4.95 6.29 4.04
N THR A 688 -5.02 5.47 2.99
CA THR A 688 -4.90 5.91 1.60
C THR A 688 -5.96 6.95 1.20
N MET A 689 -7.21 6.81 1.64
CA MET A 689 -8.26 7.81 1.39
C MET A 689 -8.01 9.11 2.16
N VAL A 690 -7.54 9.03 3.41
CA VAL A 690 -7.17 10.20 4.24
C VAL A 690 -5.99 10.97 3.61
N GLU A 691 -4.92 10.27 3.20
CA GLU A 691 -3.77 10.88 2.50
C GLU A 691 -4.15 11.48 1.14
N ALA A 692 -5.12 10.86 0.44
CA ALA A 692 -5.64 11.40 -0.81
C ALA A 692 -6.48 12.68 -0.61
N GLY A 693 -7.15 12.83 0.54
CA GLY A 693 -7.78 14.07 1.01
C GLY A 693 -8.98 14.58 0.19
N ASP A 694 -9.38 13.86 -0.87
CA ASP A 694 -10.57 14.17 -1.67
C ASP A 694 -11.81 13.39 -1.20
N VAL A 695 -11.66 12.17 -0.69
CA VAL A 695 -12.80 11.35 -0.23
C VAL A 695 -13.45 11.95 1.02
N LYS A 696 -14.79 11.98 1.05
CA LYS A 696 -15.63 12.49 2.15
C LYS A 696 -16.53 11.43 2.76
N ALA A 697 -16.86 10.39 2.01
CA ALA A 697 -17.58 9.24 2.53
C ALA A 697 -17.19 7.94 1.81
N ALA A 698 -17.27 6.83 2.54
CA ALA A 698 -17.23 5.48 2.01
C ALA A 698 -18.51 4.73 2.41
N PHE A 699 -19.10 4.03 1.45
CA PHE A 699 -20.39 3.37 1.58
C PHE A 699 -20.25 1.86 1.34
N THR A 700 -20.85 1.06 2.22
CA THR A 700 -20.66 -0.40 2.28
C THR A 700 -21.98 -1.15 2.55
N GLY A 701 -22.01 -2.45 2.27
CA GLY A 701 -23.10 -3.39 2.60
C GLY A 701 -22.63 -4.44 3.62
N HIS A 702 -22.86 -5.72 3.31
CA HIS A 702 -22.28 -6.92 3.93
C HIS A 702 -22.75 -7.26 5.36
N ASP A 703 -22.73 -6.30 6.29
CA ASP A 703 -23.35 -6.46 7.62
C ASP A 703 -24.80 -5.93 7.57
N HIS A 704 -25.76 -6.80 7.27
CA HIS A 704 -27.13 -6.42 6.88
C HIS A 704 -27.94 -5.76 8.01
N LEU A 705 -27.62 -6.05 9.27
CA LEU A 705 -28.26 -5.49 10.46
C LEU A 705 -27.63 -4.18 10.91
N ASN A 706 -26.41 -3.88 10.45
CA ASN A 706 -25.74 -2.60 10.66
C ASN A 706 -26.19 -1.60 9.59
N ASP A 707 -26.59 -0.40 10.02
CA ASP A 707 -27.05 0.66 9.12
C ASP A 707 -26.60 2.07 9.55
N PHE A 708 -25.59 2.09 10.44
CA PHE A 708 -25.04 3.32 10.99
C PHE A 708 -24.14 4.06 10.00
N CYS A 709 -23.88 5.33 10.31
CA CYS A 709 -22.76 6.06 9.75
C CYS A 709 -22.06 6.90 10.82
N GLY A 710 -20.74 6.80 10.89
CA GLY A 710 -19.88 7.59 11.78
C GLY A 710 -18.81 8.35 10.99
N GLU A 711 -18.21 9.37 11.59
CA GLU A 711 -17.12 10.15 10.97
C GLU A 711 -15.79 9.84 11.64
N LEU A 712 -14.78 9.47 10.85
CA LEU A 712 -13.43 9.18 11.31
C LEU A 712 -12.46 9.99 10.45
N THR A 713 -11.64 10.84 11.07
CA THR A 713 -10.59 11.64 10.41
C THR A 713 -11.09 12.43 9.18
N GLY A 714 -12.32 12.96 9.25
CA GLY A 714 -12.96 13.72 8.17
C GLY A 714 -13.58 12.89 7.03
N ILE A 715 -13.65 11.56 7.17
CA ILE A 715 -14.32 10.64 6.23
C ILE A 715 -15.49 9.97 6.95
N LYS A 716 -16.68 10.01 6.33
CA LYS A 716 -17.86 9.27 6.83
C LYS A 716 -17.84 7.82 6.39
N LEU A 717 -17.94 6.89 7.32
CA LEU A 717 -18.01 5.45 7.06
C LEU A 717 -19.44 4.98 7.30
N CYS A 718 -20.18 4.68 6.22
CA CYS A 718 -21.62 4.43 6.25
C CYS A 718 -22.00 3.03 5.75
N TYR A 719 -22.77 2.28 6.53
CA TYR A 719 -23.52 1.11 6.04
C TYR A 719 -24.81 1.54 5.35
N ALA A 720 -25.23 0.84 4.30
CA ALA A 720 -26.58 0.98 3.73
C ALA A 720 -27.67 0.41 4.64
N GLY A 721 -27.38 -0.72 5.30
CA GLY A 721 -28.37 -1.62 5.89
C GLY A 721 -28.99 -2.55 4.85
N GLY A 722 -29.39 -3.75 5.27
CA GLY A 722 -29.87 -4.82 4.40
C GLY A 722 -31.15 -4.45 3.65
N PHE A 723 -31.09 -4.52 2.32
CA PHE A 723 -32.20 -4.19 1.43
C PHE A 723 -33.01 -5.43 1.04
N GLY A 724 -32.33 -6.52 0.72
CA GLY A 724 -32.92 -7.74 0.17
C GLY A 724 -33.83 -8.46 1.16
N TYR A 725 -34.90 -9.07 0.65
CA TYR A 725 -35.76 -9.93 1.47
C TYR A 725 -35.30 -11.39 1.55
N HIS A 726 -34.47 -11.87 0.61
CA HIS A 726 -33.78 -13.15 0.72
C HIS A 726 -32.43 -13.02 1.45
N ALA A 727 -31.87 -11.82 1.57
CA ALA A 727 -30.74 -11.54 2.45
C ALA A 727 -31.09 -11.89 3.90
N TYR A 728 -30.15 -12.41 4.70
CA TYR A 728 -30.37 -12.56 6.15
C TYR A 728 -30.75 -11.20 6.77
N GLY A 729 -31.51 -11.24 7.86
CA GLY A 729 -32.08 -10.05 8.48
C GLY A 729 -32.54 -10.32 9.90
N LYS A 730 -33.58 -9.59 10.32
CA LYS A 730 -34.17 -9.74 11.65
C LYS A 730 -35.67 -9.53 11.57
N ALA A 731 -36.44 -10.54 11.98
CA ALA A 731 -37.89 -10.44 11.96
C ALA A 731 -38.36 -9.27 12.85
N GLY A 732 -39.30 -8.46 12.33
CA GLY A 732 -39.69 -7.20 12.96
C GLY A 732 -38.76 -5.99 12.72
N TRP A 733 -37.73 -6.11 11.86
CA TRP A 733 -36.78 -5.04 11.52
C TRP A 733 -36.89 -4.71 10.02
N ASP A 734 -37.52 -3.59 9.66
CA ASP A 734 -37.87 -3.28 8.26
C ASP A 734 -36.65 -3.16 7.34
N ARG A 735 -36.68 -3.78 6.15
CA ARG A 735 -35.60 -3.64 5.14
C ARG A 735 -35.40 -2.16 4.76
N ARG A 736 -34.21 -1.76 4.30
CA ARG A 736 -33.93 -0.33 4.03
C ARG A 736 -32.98 -0.09 2.87
N ALA A 737 -33.02 1.14 2.36
CA ALA A 737 -32.02 1.69 1.45
C ALA A 737 -31.47 3.01 1.99
N ARG A 738 -30.23 3.35 1.62
CA ARG A 738 -29.61 4.64 1.90
C ARG A 738 -29.76 5.58 0.70
N VAL A 739 -30.02 6.86 0.98
CA VAL A 739 -30.07 7.93 -0.02
C VAL A 739 -28.92 8.89 0.28
N VAL A 740 -28.27 9.40 -0.76
CA VAL A 740 -27.20 10.40 -0.67
C VAL A 740 -27.53 11.54 -1.62
N VAL A 741 -27.41 12.79 -1.15
CA VAL A 741 -27.57 13.99 -1.99
C VAL A 741 -26.34 14.88 -1.83
N ALA A 742 -25.68 15.16 -2.95
CA ALA A 742 -24.73 16.27 -3.02
C ALA A 742 -25.46 17.53 -3.52
N SER A 743 -25.11 18.68 -2.96
CA SER A 743 -25.65 19.99 -3.37
C SER A 743 -24.50 20.95 -3.66
N LEU A 744 -24.55 21.65 -4.80
CA LEU A 744 -23.61 22.71 -5.17
C LEU A 744 -23.90 24.01 -4.43
N GLU A 745 -22.87 24.85 -4.29
CA GLU A 745 -23.05 26.25 -3.87
C GLU A 745 -23.65 27.09 -5.00
N LYS A 746 -24.52 28.04 -4.63
CA LYS A 746 -24.86 29.16 -5.51
C LYS A 746 -23.84 30.26 -5.31
N THR A 747 -23.19 30.66 -6.40
CA THR A 747 -22.29 31.82 -6.45
C THR A 747 -23.07 33.13 -6.33
N GLU A 748 -22.40 34.21 -5.93
CA GLU A 748 -22.99 35.56 -5.82
C GLU A 748 -23.62 36.06 -7.14
N LYS A 749 -23.10 35.58 -8.29
CA LYS A 749 -23.61 35.90 -9.64
C LYS A 749 -24.79 35.02 -10.07
N GLY A 750 -25.32 34.17 -9.19
CA GLY A 750 -26.44 33.25 -9.47
C GLY A 750 -26.06 31.97 -10.24
N GLY A 751 -24.79 31.78 -10.60
CA GLY A 751 -24.27 30.53 -11.18
C GLY A 751 -23.94 29.47 -10.14
N TRP A 752 -23.52 28.28 -10.59
CA TRP A 752 -23.18 27.13 -9.74
C TRP A 752 -21.67 26.98 -9.53
N GLY A 753 -21.26 26.84 -8.27
CA GLY A 753 -19.86 26.66 -7.86
C GLY A 753 -19.50 25.21 -7.51
N ALA A 754 -18.63 25.04 -6.51
CA ALA A 754 -18.22 23.74 -5.98
C ALA A 754 -19.36 23.02 -5.24
N VAL A 755 -19.18 21.73 -4.92
CA VAL A 755 -20.04 21.01 -3.97
C VAL A 755 -19.93 21.68 -2.60
N LYS A 756 -21.07 21.97 -1.98
CA LYS A 756 -21.20 22.65 -0.68
C LYS A 756 -21.46 21.68 0.47
N SER A 757 -22.26 20.65 0.22
CA SER A 757 -22.66 19.68 1.25
C SER A 757 -23.00 18.34 0.63
N ILE A 758 -22.72 17.27 1.37
CA ILE A 758 -23.17 15.91 1.09
C ILE A 758 -24.07 15.48 2.26
N LYS A 759 -25.31 15.10 1.96
CA LYS A 759 -26.31 14.66 2.94
C LYS A 759 -26.65 13.19 2.73
N THR A 760 -27.03 12.48 3.78
CA THR A 760 -27.51 11.10 3.68
C THR A 760 -28.59 10.82 4.71
N TRP A 761 -29.52 9.93 4.36
CA TRP A 761 -30.56 9.38 5.24
C TRP A 761 -30.88 7.95 4.76
N LYS A 762 -31.70 7.21 5.51
CA LYS A 762 -32.25 5.92 5.07
C LYS A 762 -33.76 5.99 4.89
N ARG A 763 -34.31 5.05 4.13
CA ARG A 763 -35.74 4.80 3.95
C ARG A 763 -36.05 3.35 4.32
N LEU A 764 -37.00 3.14 5.22
CA LEU A 764 -37.51 1.82 5.61
C LEU A 764 -38.53 1.30 4.58
N ASP A 765 -38.67 -0.02 4.41
CA ASP A 765 -39.74 -0.62 3.58
C ASP A 765 -41.08 -0.76 4.33
N ASP A 766 -41.40 0.24 5.16
CA ASP A 766 -42.72 0.37 5.75
C ASP A 766 -43.74 0.95 4.72
N LYS A 767 -45.00 1.14 5.12
CA LYS A 767 -46.06 1.65 4.22
C LYS A 767 -45.81 3.08 3.70
N GLN A 768 -45.00 3.89 4.37
CA GLN A 768 -44.78 5.32 4.07
C GLN A 768 -43.40 5.59 3.46
N LEU A 769 -42.52 4.60 3.44
CA LEU A 769 -41.08 4.78 3.26
C LEU A 769 -40.53 5.79 4.27
N THR A 770 -40.69 5.54 5.57
CA THR A 770 -40.23 6.48 6.61
C THR A 770 -38.75 6.81 6.45
N ALA A 771 -38.44 8.11 6.46
CA ALA A 771 -37.07 8.60 6.44
C ALA A 771 -36.49 8.65 7.85
N ILE A 772 -35.30 8.08 8.04
CA ILE A 772 -34.58 8.06 9.32
C ILE A 772 -33.13 8.50 9.16
N ASP A 773 -32.50 8.90 10.26
CA ASP A 773 -31.06 9.16 10.38
C ASP A 773 -30.50 10.15 9.36
N GLY A 774 -31.21 11.27 9.19
CA GLY A 774 -30.80 12.37 8.32
C GLY A 774 -29.55 13.09 8.84
N MET A 775 -28.47 13.03 8.07
CA MET A 775 -27.17 13.62 8.39
C MET A 775 -26.72 14.60 7.30
N VAL A 776 -25.94 15.60 7.72
CA VAL A 776 -25.23 16.54 6.84
C VAL A 776 -23.72 16.39 7.05
N GLY A 777 -22.95 16.43 5.97
CA GLY A 777 -21.50 16.58 5.98
C GLY A 777 -21.08 17.80 5.16
N GLY A 778 -19.99 18.44 5.58
CA GLY A 778 -19.28 19.42 4.75
C GLY A 778 -18.62 18.73 3.55
N ALA A 779 -18.47 19.47 2.45
CA ALA A 779 -17.81 19.00 1.24
C ALA A 779 -16.28 19.19 1.29
#